data_AF-A0A9E0L4Y7-F1
#
_entry.id   AF-A0A9E0L4Y7-F1
#
_cell.length_a   1.000
_cell.length_b   1.000
_cell.length_c   1.000
_cell.angle_alpha   90.00
_cell.angle_beta   90.00
_cell.angle_gamma   90.00
#
_symmetry.space_group_name_H-M   'P 1'
#
loop_
_entity.id
_entity.type
_entity.pdbx_description
1 polymer ?
#
loop_
_entity_poly.entity_id
_entity_poly.type
_entity_poly.pdbx_seq_one_letter_code
_entity_poly.pdbx_strand_id
1 'polypeptide(L)'
;MKFLKGPEYDSVRLFLFFSLIVFTGYFIYGLAGNNALSQAGNILEATRDTNTLGSGVTTDTVVALNKEIERLNNVRTSDAWYIWEPRKKRAEKSLTETLAVRGDTIGLLATEGKTVDLTEISLSENLVALLPEVAQEEIEAPDTITGELYTEHVDDFENPENSYFRSFVVTNNGKRYDILPTKEIEFARASVTVSGKISGSTIIGNPVPTQIKSSIHSHTHTGETAKMEMPGGEDEAVATNKVAVFLVRYEDTGDVFFTPEEADEIFFSSPFDEFYKEQSYNQIDFYGDVYGWVNIPRESDPWSVSLWGGELDEYLIENDIDLSSYDHIVIYNDSTSGVYSGFSTVGPVNIDLGGEEYSISYAQLQFKDSEYADQYYYYGEYPFPFTKLDYVLSHEIGHSLGLRHANGLDCGVKAYNSYSYNCEHVEYGNKFDVMGGAFALHFNGWYKDVLGWLSPTDVQIIDETGDYTINVLEDIGSSKKYAQVRSPDPEGESIIYTIEYRKAMGFDGQLANDIVTSNQAGLFINRMYHSASELVDDSENQYTQLLDLQPTDTPWYADVKRVTLRADKVFYDEANNIKIGPILAISPTSIQFHVEMPETDCTRRPPKLYADPDYPYTYSPYYEGGEGGGAFISLPITIVNRDTVFCGDSSSFEYSLLEPPVFDYLSFGGYSLIRSDHYDDTYLSFSLGEDIPEDGVYPITIVATNTTSGLSGVLEIPIVIE
;
A
#
# COMPACT_ATOMS: atom_id res chain seq x y z
N MET A 1 -57.53 -28.81 -43.02
CA MET A 1 -58.90 -29.23 -43.38
C MET A 1 -59.82 -28.76 -42.25
N LYS A 2 -60.81 -27.90 -42.57
CA LYS A 2 -62.05 -27.55 -41.85
C LYS A 2 -62.13 -27.51 -40.30
N PHE A 3 -62.50 -26.34 -39.81
CA PHE A 3 -63.21 -26.01 -38.55
C PHE A 3 -64.39 -26.95 -38.19
N LEU A 4 -64.56 -27.25 -36.88
CA LEU A 4 -65.83 -27.38 -36.12
C LEU A 4 -65.48 -27.26 -34.60
N LYS A 5 -65.69 -26.12 -33.90
CA LYS A 5 -66.88 -25.63 -33.14
C LYS A 5 -67.43 -26.57 -32.03
N GLY A 6 -67.26 -26.16 -30.77
CA GLY A 6 -67.97 -26.59 -29.55
C GLY A 6 -67.52 -25.77 -28.31
N PRO A 7 -68.36 -25.53 -27.28
CA PRO A 7 -68.37 -24.27 -26.53
C PRO A 7 -67.81 -24.38 -25.10
N GLU A 8 -66.56 -23.95 -24.89
CA GLU A 8 -66.01 -23.61 -23.57
C GLU A 8 -65.03 -22.43 -23.72
N TYR A 9 -65.57 -21.23 -23.92
CA TYR A 9 -64.81 -19.99 -23.97
C TYR A 9 -65.30 -19.09 -22.84
N ASP A 10 -64.76 -19.27 -21.64
CA ASP A 10 -64.61 -18.17 -20.66
C ASP A 10 -63.60 -18.43 -19.52
N SER A 11 -63.05 -19.63 -19.38
CA SER A 11 -62.06 -19.92 -18.31
C SER A 11 -60.59 -19.72 -18.72
N VAL A 12 -60.29 -19.56 -20.02
CA VAL A 12 -58.91 -19.52 -20.54
C VAL A 12 -58.34 -18.09 -20.65
N ARG A 13 -59.19 -17.05 -20.68
CA ARG A 13 -58.72 -15.66 -20.70
C ARG A 13 -58.27 -15.12 -19.34
N LEU A 14 -58.78 -15.68 -18.23
CA LEU A 14 -58.34 -15.29 -16.88
C LEU A 14 -56.97 -15.92 -16.51
N PHE A 15 -56.65 -17.09 -17.08
CA PHE A 15 -55.38 -17.79 -16.84
C PHE A 15 -54.20 -17.21 -17.64
N LEU A 16 -54.47 -16.69 -18.85
CA LEU A 16 -53.46 -16.07 -19.70
C LEU A 16 -53.11 -14.62 -19.30
N PHE A 17 -53.98 -13.92 -18.57
CA PHE A 17 -53.67 -12.59 -18.03
C PHE A 17 -52.85 -12.66 -16.73
N PHE A 18 -53.06 -13.69 -15.89
CA PHE A 18 -52.23 -13.93 -14.69
C PHE A 18 -50.84 -14.48 -15.03
N SER A 19 -50.73 -15.30 -16.08
CA SER A 19 -49.43 -15.86 -16.51
C SER A 19 -48.51 -14.80 -17.14
N LEU A 20 -49.06 -13.70 -17.70
CA LEU A 20 -48.26 -12.63 -18.30
C LEU A 20 -47.73 -11.63 -17.25
N ILE A 21 -48.46 -11.39 -16.15
CA ILE A 21 -48.03 -10.47 -15.07
C ILE A 21 -46.97 -11.13 -14.16
N VAL A 22 -47.02 -12.46 -13.98
CA VAL A 22 -45.98 -13.21 -13.25
C VAL A 22 -44.69 -13.34 -14.07
N PHE A 23 -44.77 -13.35 -15.41
CA PHE A 23 -43.58 -13.43 -16.27
C PHE A 23 -42.83 -12.10 -16.43
N THR A 24 -43.49 -10.94 -16.40
CA THR A 24 -42.80 -9.64 -16.44
C THR A 24 -42.22 -9.23 -15.09
N GLY A 25 -42.79 -9.65 -13.96
CA GLY A 25 -42.22 -9.43 -12.63
C GLY A 25 -40.92 -10.22 -12.38
N TYR A 26 -40.82 -11.44 -12.91
CA TYR A 26 -39.61 -12.28 -12.81
C TYR A 26 -38.46 -11.81 -13.72
N PHE A 27 -38.76 -11.11 -14.81
CA PHE A 27 -37.73 -10.67 -15.77
C PHE A 27 -36.98 -9.40 -15.32
N ILE A 28 -37.59 -8.57 -14.46
CA ILE A 28 -36.95 -7.33 -13.98
C ILE A 28 -36.13 -7.58 -12.71
N TYR A 29 -36.54 -8.51 -11.83
CA TYR A 29 -35.71 -8.96 -10.69
C TYR A 29 -34.66 -10.02 -11.07
N GLY A 30 -34.81 -10.67 -12.23
CA GLY A 30 -33.87 -11.70 -12.72
C GLY A 30 -32.64 -11.16 -13.44
N LEU A 31 -32.58 -9.88 -13.81
CA LEU A 31 -31.45 -9.33 -14.58
C LEU A 31 -30.25 -8.92 -13.72
N ALA A 32 -30.46 -8.50 -12.46
CA ALA A 32 -29.36 -8.21 -11.54
C ALA A 32 -28.82 -9.48 -10.85
N GLY A 33 -29.69 -10.43 -10.50
CA GLY A 33 -29.29 -11.69 -9.84
C GLY A 33 -28.65 -12.73 -10.75
N ASN A 34 -28.91 -12.70 -12.07
CA ASN A 34 -28.32 -13.66 -13.00
C ASN A 34 -26.84 -13.38 -13.31
N ASN A 35 -26.36 -12.15 -13.17
CA ASN A 35 -24.94 -11.86 -13.38
C ASN A 35 -24.09 -12.48 -12.28
N ALA A 36 -24.44 -12.28 -11.01
CA ALA A 36 -23.73 -12.85 -9.86
C ALA A 36 -23.79 -14.38 -9.79
N LEU A 37 -24.94 -14.99 -10.15
CA LEU A 37 -25.08 -16.46 -10.21
C LEU A 37 -24.34 -17.09 -11.39
N SER A 38 -24.24 -16.39 -12.54
CA SER A 38 -23.38 -16.83 -13.64
C SER A 38 -21.91 -16.70 -13.27
N GLN A 39 -21.54 -15.67 -12.50
CA GLN A 39 -20.20 -15.47 -11.96
C GLN A 39 -19.83 -16.61 -11.01
N ALA A 40 -20.63 -16.92 -9.99
CA ALA A 40 -20.34 -18.02 -9.06
C ALA A 40 -20.21 -19.39 -9.76
N GLY A 41 -21.03 -19.65 -10.78
CA GLY A 41 -20.92 -20.85 -11.62
C GLY A 41 -19.65 -20.90 -12.47
N ASN A 42 -19.25 -19.76 -13.06
CA ASN A 42 -18.00 -19.62 -13.79
C ASN A 42 -16.78 -19.67 -12.85
N ILE A 43 -16.89 -19.13 -11.63
CA ILE A 43 -15.85 -19.16 -10.60
C ILE A 43 -15.65 -20.59 -10.11
N LEU A 44 -16.72 -21.38 -9.89
CA LEU A 44 -16.63 -22.80 -9.54
C LEU A 44 -16.03 -23.67 -10.65
N GLU A 45 -16.19 -23.28 -11.92
CA GLU A 45 -15.51 -23.94 -13.05
C GLU A 45 -14.06 -23.45 -13.19
N ALA A 46 -13.74 -22.19 -12.86
CA ALA A 46 -12.39 -21.62 -12.89
C ALA A 46 -11.50 -22.02 -11.71
N THR A 47 -12.03 -22.12 -10.48
CA THR A 47 -11.30 -22.58 -9.27
C THR A 47 -10.97 -24.08 -9.30
N ARG A 48 -11.65 -24.87 -10.14
CA ARG A 48 -11.29 -26.28 -10.35
C ARG A 48 -9.94 -26.46 -11.05
N ASP A 49 -9.47 -25.43 -11.74
CA ASP A 49 -8.09 -25.28 -12.18
C ASP A 49 -7.45 -24.20 -11.29
N THR A 50 -6.85 -24.62 -10.17
CA THR A 50 -6.17 -23.77 -9.18
C THR A 50 -5.05 -22.89 -9.77
N ASN A 51 -4.75 -23.04 -11.06
CA ASN A 51 -3.69 -22.33 -11.80
C ASN A 51 -4.20 -21.11 -12.61
N THR A 52 -5.49 -20.71 -12.52
CA THR A 52 -6.06 -19.68 -13.44
C THR A 52 -6.69 -18.45 -12.77
N LEU A 53 -6.65 -18.32 -11.45
CA LEU A 53 -7.31 -17.23 -10.71
C LEU A 53 -6.33 -16.16 -10.25
N GLY A 54 -5.69 -15.51 -11.21
CA GLY A 54 -4.71 -14.48 -10.92
C GLY A 54 -5.23 -13.04 -10.92
N SER A 55 -6.35 -12.73 -11.58
CA SER A 55 -6.84 -11.34 -11.61
C SER A 55 -8.35 -11.30 -11.78
N GLY A 56 -9.07 -10.94 -10.72
CA GLY A 56 -10.52 -10.77 -10.77
C GLY A 56 -11.26 -11.19 -9.50
N VAL A 57 -10.55 -11.67 -8.48
CA VAL A 57 -11.15 -11.91 -7.17
C VAL A 57 -11.37 -10.57 -6.48
N THR A 58 -12.57 -10.38 -5.97
CA THR A 58 -12.99 -9.15 -5.29
C THR A 58 -13.81 -9.50 -4.06
N THR A 59 -14.05 -8.53 -3.19
CA THR A 59 -15.02 -8.67 -2.10
C THR A 59 -16.38 -9.15 -2.61
N ASP A 60 -16.83 -8.64 -3.77
CA ASP A 60 -18.07 -9.08 -4.44
C ASP A 60 -18.06 -10.57 -4.80
N THR A 61 -16.89 -11.13 -5.09
CA THR A 61 -16.72 -12.56 -5.38
C THR A 61 -17.04 -13.40 -4.14
N VAL A 62 -16.51 -13.01 -2.97
CA VAL A 62 -16.82 -13.66 -1.69
C VAL A 62 -18.30 -13.49 -1.34
N VAL A 63 -18.87 -12.30 -1.57
CA VAL A 63 -20.30 -12.02 -1.35
C VAL A 63 -21.19 -12.88 -2.26
N ALA A 64 -20.80 -13.12 -3.51
CA ALA A 64 -21.53 -14.01 -4.42
C ALA A 64 -21.48 -15.46 -3.94
N LEU A 65 -20.33 -15.93 -3.44
CA LEU A 65 -20.20 -17.25 -2.84
C LEU A 65 -21.04 -17.38 -1.57
N ASN A 66 -21.11 -16.35 -0.72
CA ASN A 66 -22.00 -16.31 0.45
C ASN A 66 -23.47 -16.52 0.05
N LYS A 67 -23.94 -15.85 -1.01
CA LYS A 67 -25.31 -16.00 -1.53
C LYS A 67 -25.56 -17.41 -2.09
N GLU A 68 -24.57 -18.01 -2.75
CA GLU A 68 -24.70 -19.38 -3.26
C GLU A 68 -24.72 -20.42 -2.13
N ILE A 69 -23.92 -20.25 -1.08
CA ILE A 69 -23.95 -21.06 0.14
C ILE A 69 -25.34 -21.03 0.77
N GLU A 70 -25.93 -19.84 0.91
CA GLU A 70 -27.29 -19.68 1.42
C GLU A 70 -28.32 -20.41 0.53
N ARG A 71 -28.23 -20.26 -0.79
CA ARG A 71 -29.11 -20.94 -1.75
C ARG A 71 -28.99 -22.46 -1.66
N LEU A 72 -27.77 -23.00 -1.58
CA LEU A 72 -27.50 -24.43 -1.46
C LEU A 72 -28.02 -24.98 -0.14
N ASN A 73 -27.82 -24.25 0.96
CA ASN A 73 -28.38 -24.61 2.26
C ASN A 73 -29.92 -24.67 2.20
N ASN A 74 -30.57 -23.66 1.60
CA ASN A 74 -32.02 -23.63 1.42
C ASN A 74 -32.54 -24.81 0.58
N VAL A 75 -31.83 -25.24 -0.46
CA VAL A 75 -32.19 -26.44 -1.25
C VAL A 75 -32.03 -27.72 -0.42
N ARG A 76 -30.94 -27.81 0.34
CA ARG A 76 -30.62 -28.97 1.19
C ARG A 76 -31.68 -29.16 2.29
N THR A 77 -32.12 -28.07 2.93
CA THR A 77 -33.07 -28.10 4.05
C THR A 77 -34.54 -28.02 3.63
N SER A 78 -34.84 -27.80 2.35
CA SER A 78 -36.22 -27.59 1.89
C SER A 78 -37.13 -28.81 2.11
N ASP A 79 -38.33 -28.56 2.62
CA ASP A 79 -39.43 -29.53 2.69
C ASP A 79 -40.35 -29.51 1.46
N ALA A 80 -39.99 -28.76 0.41
CA ALA A 80 -40.78 -28.67 -0.80
C ALA A 80 -40.84 -30.02 -1.54
N TRP A 81 -42.05 -30.48 -1.84
CA TRP A 81 -42.31 -31.82 -2.43
C TRP A 81 -41.61 -32.08 -3.77
N TYR A 82 -41.20 -31.04 -4.51
CA TYR A 82 -40.49 -31.14 -5.79
C TYR A 82 -38.95 -31.17 -5.64
N ILE A 83 -38.43 -31.01 -4.42
CA ILE A 83 -37.00 -31.12 -4.09
C ILE A 83 -36.76 -32.51 -3.47
N TRP A 84 -36.44 -33.46 -4.33
CA TRP A 84 -36.24 -34.87 -4.00
C TRP A 84 -34.80 -35.17 -3.52
N GLU A 85 -34.62 -36.28 -2.79
CA GLU A 85 -33.40 -36.62 -2.03
C GLU A 85 -32.06 -36.48 -2.81
N PRO A 86 -31.90 -37.03 -4.02
CA PRO A 86 -30.70 -36.78 -4.84
C PRO A 86 -30.42 -35.32 -5.19
N ARG A 87 -31.42 -34.44 -5.24
CA ARG A 87 -31.19 -33.00 -5.39
C ARG A 87 -30.62 -32.40 -4.10
N LYS A 88 -31.10 -32.84 -2.93
CA LYS A 88 -30.54 -32.45 -1.62
C LYS A 88 -29.10 -32.91 -1.45
N LYS A 89 -28.79 -34.17 -1.78
CA LYS A 89 -27.41 -34.71 -1.75
C LYS A 89 -26.45 -33.99 -2.69
N ARG A 90 -26.91 -33.58 -3.87
CA ARG A 90 -26.10 -32.75 -4.78
C ARG A 90 -25.84 -31.37 -4.18
N ALA A 91 -26.86 -30.75 -3.59
CA ALA A 91 -26.70 -29.45 -2.93
C ALA A 91 -25.74 -29.53 -1.74
N GLU A 92 -25.78 -30.62 -0.96
CA GLU A 92 -24.82 -30.87 0.13
C GLU A 92 -23.38 -31.04 -0.37
N LYS A 93 -23.16 -31.79 -1.45
CA LYS A 93 -21.83 -31.90 -2.05
C LYS A 93 -21.32 -30.54 -2.57
N SER A 94 -22.17 -29.82 -3.32
CA SER A 94 -21.82 -28.51 -3.85
C SER A 94 -21.58 -27.49 -2.74
N LEU A 95 -22.29 -27.57 -1.61
CA LEU A 95 -22.08 -26.70 -0.46
C LEU A 95 -20.65 -26.81 0.08
N THR A 96 -20.14 -28.02 0.28
CA THR A 96 -18.76 -28.23 0.72
C THR A 96 -17.75 -27.74 -0.31
N GLU A 97 -17.98 -28.01 -1.60
CA GLU A 97 -17.11 -27.52 -2.69
C GLU A 97 -17.09 -25.97 -2.74
N THR A 98 -18.24 -25.31 -2.57
CA THR A 98 -18.34 -23.84 -2.56
C THR A 98 -17.70 -23.21 -1.33
N LEU A 99 -17.77 -23.86 -0.16
CA LEU A 99 -17.11 -23.38 1.06
C LEU A 99 -15.58 -23.44 0.94
N ALA A 100 -15.03 -24.52 0.39
CA ALA A 100 -13.59 -24.64 0.12
C ALA A 100 -13.12 -23.53 -0.84
N VAL A 101 -13.82 -23.37 -1.97
CA VAL A 101 -13.56 -22.29 -2.94
C VAL A 101 -13.61 -20.90 -2.29
N ARG A 102 -14.53 -20.68 -1.35
CA ARG A 102 -14.62 -19.42 -0.61
C ARG A 102 -13.41 -19.20 0.30
N GLY A 103 -12.94 -20.24 0.99
CA GLY A 103 -11.71 -20.18 1.79
C GLY A 103 -10.50 -19.79 0.94
N ASP A 104 -10.34 -20.43 -0.22
CA ASP A 104 -9.26 -20.12 -1.17
C ASP A 104 -9.37 -18.67 -1.70
N THR A 105 -10.60 -18.22 -1.99
CA THR A 105 -10.88 -16.84 -2.45
C THR A 105 -10.49 -15.80 -1.40
N ILE A 106 -10.76 -16.07 -0.11
CA ILE A 106 -10.33 -15.20 1.00
C ILE A 106 -8.79 -15.17 1.09
N GLY A 107 -8.13 -16.30 0.90
CA GLY A 107 -6.67 -16.37 0.82
C GLY A 107 -6.11 -15.51 -0.30
N LEU A 108 -6.68 -15.59 -1.50
CA LEU A 108 -6.27 -14.76 -2.65
C LEU A 108 -6.47 -13.26 -2.38
N LEU A 109 -7.57 -12.85 -1.75
CA LEU A 109 -7.77 -11.45 -1.36
C LEU A 109 -6.67 -10.95 -0.40
N ALA A 110 -6.22 -11.78 0.54
CA ALA A 110 -5.13 -11.43 1.45
C ALA A 110 -3.82 -11.21 0.69
N THR A 111 -3.59 -12.00 -0.36
CA THR A 111 -2.39 -11.87 -1.18
C THR A 111 -2.37 -10.60 -2.03
N GLU A 112 -3.52 -9.96 -2.30
CA GLU A 112 -3.64 -8.68 -3.02
C GLU A 112 -3.50 -7.45 -2.11
N GLY A 113 -3.26 -7.61 -0.80
CA GLY A 113 -3.04 -6.49 0.14
C GLY A 113 -4.24 -5.57 0.38
N LYS A 114 -5.44 -5.96 -0.07
CA LYS A 114 -6.65 -5.12 0.02
C LYS A 114 -7.25 -5.10 1.41
N THR A 115 -7.73 -3.92 1.83
CA THR A 115 -8.56 -3.80 3.03
C THR A 115 -9.98 -4.29 2.76
N VAL A 116 -10.59 -4.95 3.74
CA VAL A 116 -11.95 -5.50 3.61
C VAL A 116 -12.85 -5.10 4.76
N ASP A 117 -14.14 -5.01 4.47
CA ASP A 117 -15.16 -4.98 5.51
C ASP A 117 -15.49 -6.43 5.94
N LEU A 118 -15.12 -6.76 7.18
CA LEU A 118 -15.43 -8.05 7.80
C LEU A 118 -16.92 -8.42 7.74
N THR A 119 -17.81 -7.43 7.76
CA THR A 119 -19.27 -7.65 7.74
C THR A 119 -19.79 -8.09 6.37
N GLU A 120 -19.11 -7.70 5.28
CA GLU A 120 -19.49 -8.07 3.92
C GLU A 120 -19.06 -9.50 3.58
N ILE A 121 -17.85 -9.87 3.99
CA ILE A 121 -17.25 -11.16 3.61
C ILE A 121 -17.64 -12.31 4.54
N SER A 122 -17.98 -12.03 5.81
CA SER A 122 -18.35 -13.06 6.79
C SER A 122 -19.70 -13.70 6.49
N LEU A 123 -19.82 -15.01 6.70
CA LEU A 123 -21.15 -15.64 6.78
C LEU A 123 -21.89 -15.18 8.04
N SER A 124 -23.20 -14.95 7.92
CA SER A 124 -24.04 -14.60 9.07
C SER A 124 -24.10 -15.74 10.09
N GLU A 125 -24.09 -15.42 11.39
CA GLU A 125 -24.15 -16.42 12.47
C GLU A 125 -25.36 -17.36 12.34
N ASN A 126 -26.49 -16.82 11.88
CA ASN A 126 -27.71 -17.59 11.63
C ASN A 126 -27.51 -18.64 10.52
N LEU A 127 -26.84 -18.27 9.42
CA LEU A 127 -26.55 -19.21 8.34
C LEU A 127 -25.55 -20.27 8.80
N VAL A 128 -24.48 -19.88 9.49
CA VAL A 128 -23.46 -20.80 10.03
C VAL A 128 -24.11 -21.87 10.92
N ALA A 129 -24.99 -21.48 11.83
CA ALA A 129 -25.70 -22.39 12.73
C ALA A 129 -26.60 -23.42 12.01
N LEU A 130 -26.99 -23.15 10.76
CA LEU A 130 -27.82 -24.02 9.94
C LEU A 130 -27.01 -24.98 9.06
N LEU A 131 -25.70 -24.76 8.90
CA LEU A 131 -24.83 -25.59 8.09
C LEU A 131 -24.50 -26.93 8.79
N PRO A 132 -24.21 -28.01 8.05
CA PRO A 132 -23.71 -29.25 8.62
C PRO A 132 -22.39 -29.05 9.39
N GLU A 133 -22.14 -29.85 10.42
CA GLU A 133 -20.92 -29.75 11.27
C GLU A 133 -19.62 -29.80 10.45
N VAL A 134 -19.51 -30.73 9.49
CA VAL A 134 -18.36 -30.84 8.58
C VAL A 134 -18.16 -29.58 7.71
N ALA A 135 -19.25 -28.86 7.41
CA ALA A 135 -19.18 -27.63 6.63
C ALA A 135 -18.83 -26.42 7.51
N GLN A 136 -19.05 -26.49 8.83
CA GLN A 136 -18.66 -25.44 9.77
C GLN A 136 -17.15 -25.41 10.01
N GLU A 137 -16.46 -26.55 9.81
CA GLU A 137 -14.99 -26.64 9.91
C GLU A 137 -14.26 -25.82 8.82
N GLU A 138 -14.93 -25.55 7.69
CA GLU A 138 -14.40 -24.79 6.55
C GLU A 138 -14.69 -23.26 6.66
N ILE A 139 -15.32 -22.81 7.75
CA ILE A 139 -15.72 -21.41 7.94
C ILE A 139 -14.71 -20.72 8.83
N GLU A 140 -14.46 -19.44 8.55
CA GLU A 140 -13.55 -18.64 9.36
C GLU A 140 -13.95 -18.60 10.84
N ALA A 141 -13.05 -19.04 11.72
CA ALA A 141 -13.29 -19.14 13.15
C ALA A 141 -12.64 -17.98 13.90
N PRO A 142 -13.31 -17.38 14.91
CA PRO A 142 -12.71 -16.33 15.71
C PRO A 142 -11.52 -16.89 16.51
N ASP A 143 -10.38 -16.24 16.41
CA ASP A 143 -9.17 -16.61 17.15
C ASP A 143 -8.28 -15.38 17.41
N THR A 144 -7.22 -15.56 18.19
CA THR A 144 -6.20 -14.55 18.43
C THR A 144 -4.82 -15.17 18.30
N ILE A 145 -4.01 -14.62 17.40
CA ILE A 145 -2.62 -15.02 17.21
C ILE A 145 -1.67 -13.94 17.71
N THR A 146 -0.47 -14.36 18.07
CA THR A 146 0.63 -13.50 18.49
C THR A 146 1.89 -13.92 17.76
N GLY A 147 2.64 -12.96 17.25
CA GLY A 147 3.84 -13.24 16.47
C GLY A 147 4.52 -11.97 15.99
N GLU A 148 5.41 -12.15 15.03
CA GLU A 148 6.13 -11.07 14.35
C GLU A 148 5.43 -10.77 13.02
N LEU A 149 5.02 -9.52 12.85
CA LEU A 149 4.52 -9.00 11.59
C LEU A 149 5.69 -8.64 10.68
N TYR A 150 5.53 -8.98 9.41
CA TYR A 150 6.42 -8.61 8.32
C TYR A 150 5.59 -8.06 7.17
N THR A 151 6.24 -7.28 6.33
CA THR A 151 5.66 -6.71 5.12
C THR A 151 6.45 -7.17 3.91
N GLU A 152 5.70 -7.59 2.90
CA GLU A 152 6.16 -7.81 1.54
C GLU A 152 5.59 -6.71 0.66
N HIS A 153 6.39 -6.30 -0.31
CA HIS A 153 5.97 -5.37 -1.34
C HIS A 153 5.83 -6.09 -2.68
N VAL A 154 4.79 -5.74 -3.43
CA VAL A 154 4.49 -6.28 -4.76
C VAL A 154 4.47 -5.15 -5.76
N ASP A 155 5.42 -5.20 -6.68
CA ASP A 155 5.71 -4.12 -7.63
C ASP A 155 5.12 -4.40 -8.99
N ASP A 156 4.29 -3.50 -9.50
CA ASP A 156 3.87 -3.47 -10.89
C ASP A 156 4.63 -2.34 -11.60
N PHE A 157 5.80 -2.64 -12.15
CA PHE A 157 6.62 -1.63 -12.82
C PHE A 157 6.02 -1.17 -14.17
N GLU A 158 5.03 -1.90 -14.71
CA GLU A 158 4.28 -1.49 -15.90
C GLU A 158 3.18 -0.47 -15.58
N ASN A 159 2.48 -0.66 -14.46
CA ASN A 159 1.39 0.17 -13.95
C ASN A 159 1.62 0.40 -12.45
N PRO A 160 2.53 1.33 -12.07
CA PRO A 160 2.94 1.53 -10.68
C PRO A 160 1.81 1.75 -9.68
N GLU A 161 0.67 2.30 -10.13
CA GLU A 161 -0.55 2.48 -9.34
C GLU A 161 -1.20 1.17 -8.85
N ASN A 162 -0.85 0.03 -9.45
CA ASN A 162 -1.30 -1.29 -9.03
C ASN A 162 -0.39 -1.94 -7.98
N SER A 163 0.73 -1.30 -7.62
CA SER A 163 1.66 -1.83 -6.62
C SER A 163 1.05 -1.76 -5.22
N TYR A 164 1.34 -2.74 -4.37
CA TYR A 164 0.75 -2.81 -3.03
C TYR A 164 1.64 -3.52 -2.01
N PHE A 165 1.43 -3.17 -0.74
CA PHE A 165 1.99 -3.90 0.39
C PHE A 165 1.03 -4.99 0.85
N ARG A 166 1.58 -6.17 1.17
CA ARG A 166 0.86 -7.22 1.90
C ARG A 166 1.60 -7.53 3.19
N SER A 167 0.85 -7.85 4.23
CA SER A 167 1.41 -8.13 5.55
C SER A 167 1.09 -9.55 5.99
N PHE A 168 2.01 -10.16 6.73
CA PHE A 168 1.82 -11.49 7.29
C PHE A 168 2.44 -11.57 8.68
N VAL A 169 1.96 -12.50 9.49
CA VAL A 169 2.46 -12.78 10.84
C VAL A 169 3.08 -14.15 10.90
N VAL A 170 4.28 -14.24 11.43
CA VAL A 170 4.92 -15.51 11.80
C VAL A 170 4.79 -15.67 13.31
N THR A 171 4.05 -16.69 13.73
CA THR A 171 3.82 -16.99 15.15
C THR A 171 5.05 -17.65 15.78
N ASN A 172 5.14 -17.67 17.11
CA ASN A 172 6.28 -18.23 17.85
C ASN A 172 6.58 -19.73 17.61
N ASN A 173 5.70 -20.43 16.90
CA ASN A 173 5.88 -21.83 16.49
C ASN A 173 6.17 -21.96 14.98
N GLY A 174 6.62 -20.88 14.33
CA GLY A 174 7.03 -20.85 12.93
C GLY A 174 5.89 -20.77 11.91
N LYS A 175 4.62 -20.73 12.35
CA LYS A 175 3.48 -20.73 11.42
C LYS A 175 3.24 -19.32 10.84
N ARG A 176 3.24 -19.22 9.51
CA ARG A 176 2.85 -18.02 8.74
C ARG A 176 1.32 -17.90 8.64
N TYR A 177 0.83 -16.69 8.83
CA TYR A 177 -0.53 -16.28 8.53
C TYR A 177 -0.53 -14.99 7.71
N ASP A 178 -1.05 -15.02 6.48
CA ASP A 178 -1.25 -13.80 5.71
C ASP A 178 -2.40 -13.00 6.32
N ILE A 179 -2.24 -11.68 6.39
CA ILE A 179 -3.25 -10.78 6.95
C ILE A 179 -4.12 -10.27 5.81
N LEU A 180 -5.43 -10.46 5.96
CA LEU A 180 -6.44 -9.70 5.21
C LEU A 180 -6.90 -8.55 6.12
N PRO A 181 -6.31 -7.34 5.97
CA PRO A 181 -6.54 -6.25 6.91
C PRO A 181 -7.95 -5.68 6.77
N THR A 182 -8.49 -5.13 7.84
CA THR A 182 -9.75 -4.36 7.81
C THR A 182 -9.52 -2.85 7.84
N LYS A 183 -8.27 -2.43 8.08
CA LYS A 183 -7.78 -1.06 7.97
C LYS A 183 -6.34 -1.11 7.48
N GLU A 184 -5.86 -0.01 6.93
CA GLU A 184 -4.46 0.12 6.52
C GLU A 184 -3.50 -0.18 7.69
N ILE A 185 -2.38 -0.85 7.38
CA ILE A 185 -1.33 -1.18 8.34
C ILE A 185 -0.17 -0.21 8.13
N GLU A 186 0.12 0.60 9.14
CA GLU A 186 1.03 1.75 9.02
C GLU A 186 2.50 1.42 9.39
N PHE A 187 2.84 0.16 9.66
CA PHE A 187 4.17 -0.27 10.09
C PHE A 187 4.65 -1.50 9.31
N ALA A 188 5.96 -1.59 9.05
CA ALA A 188 6.57 -2.68 8.28
C ALA A 188 6.84 -3.95 9.09
N ARG A 189 7.16 -3.78 10.38
CA ARG A 189 7.62 -4.86 11.24
C ARG A 189 7.31 -4.56 12.70
N ALA A 190 6.70 -5.53 13.38
CA ALA A 190 6.34 -5.37 14.79
C ALA A 190 6.07 -6.72 15.45
N SER A 191 6.30 -6.83 16.75
CA SER A 191 5.64 -7.85 17.55
C SER A 191 4.17 -7.46 17.70
N VAL A 192 3.26 -8.30 17.23
CA VAL A 192 1.82 -7.99 17.14
C VAL A 192 0.95 -9.02 17.84
N THR A 193 -0.24 -8.59 18.23
CA THR A 193 -1.40 -9.45 18.48
C THR A 193 -2.45 -9.16 17.42
N VAL A 194 -2.97 -10.21 16.79
CA VAL A 194 -4.05 -10.09 15.80
C VAL A 194 -5.25 -10.88 16.31
N SER A 195 -6.35 -10.17 16.62
CA SER A 195 -7.63 -10.79 16.95
C SER A 195 -8.56 -10.65 15.75
N GLY A 196 -9.07 -11.76 15.24
CA GLY A 196 -9.81 -11.77 13.99
C GLY A 196 -10.48 -13.11 13.71
N LYS A 197 -10.80 -13.39 12.45
CA LYS A 197 -11.28 -14.70 12.01
C LYS A 197 -10.24 -15.39 11.13
N ILE A 198 -9.95 -16.66 11.39
CA ILE A 198 -8.95 -17.44 10.65
C ILE A 198 -9.63 -18.33 9.63
N SER A 199 -9.19 -18.26 8.37
CA SER A 199 -9.53 -19.18 7.29
C SER A 199 -8.24 -19.78 6.74
N GLY A 200 -7.95 -21.04 7.05
CA GLY A 200 -6.70 -21.69 6.61
C GLY A 200 -5.44 -21.01 7.17
N SER A 201 -4.60 -20.49 6.27
CA SER A 201 -3.39 -19.69 6.56
C SER A 201 -3.64 -18.19 6.49
N THR A 202 -4.89 -17.73 6.44
CA THR A 202 -5.24 -16.31 6.40
C THR A 202 -5.94 -15.91 7.69
N ILE A 203 -5.57 -14.75 8.23
CA ILE A 203 -6.30 -14.09 9.32
C ILE A 203 -6.93 -12.80 8.83
N ILE A 204 -8.23 -12.65 9.04
CA ILE A 204 -8.99 -11.45 8.70
C ILE A 204 -9.10 -10.59 9.96
N GLY A 205 -8.41 -9.46 9.98
CA GLY A 205 -8.35 -8.57 11.14
C GLY A 205 -7.13 -7.63 11.08
N ASN A 206 -7.06 -6.69 12.01
CA ASN A 206 -5.93 -5.76 12.09
C ASN A 206 -4.93 -6.14 13.18
N PRO A 207 -3.62 -6.06 12.89
CA PRO A 207 -2.59 -6.23 13.89
C PRO A 207 -2.58 -5.06 14.86
N VAL A 208 -2.43 -5.38 16.15
CA VAL A 208 -2.17 -4.40 17.20
C VAL A 208 -0.70 -4.54 17.60
N PRO A 209 0.15 -3.53 17.36
CA PRO A 209 1.56 -3.60 17.73
C PRO A 209 1.70 -3.57 19.26
N THR A 210 2.54 -4.46 19.76
CA THR A 210 2.97 -4.49 21.17
C THR A 210 4.38 -3.92 21.33
N GLN A 211 5.20 -4.07 20.29
CA GLN A 211 6.51 -3.48 20.14
C GLN A 211 6.79 -3.34 18.65
N ILE A 212 7.02 -2.12 18.17
CA ILE A 212 7.46 -1.90 16.78
C ILE A 212 8.97 -2.16 16.70
N LYS A 213 9.42 -2.70 15.56
CA LYS A 213 10.82 -3.08 15.33
C LYS A 213 11.28 -2.50 14.02
N SER A 214 12.50 -1.97 13.99
CA SER A 214 13.14 -1.55 12.74
C SER A 214 13.24 -2.71 11.75
N SER A 215 12.79 -2.47 10.51
CA SER A 215 13.00 -3.38 9.36
C SER A 215 14.39 -3.23 8.73
N ILE A 216 15.18 -2.23 9.16
CA ILE A 216 16.48 -1.93 8.59
C ILE A 216 17.57 -2.70 9.35
N HIS A 217 18.59 -3.16 8.62
CA HIS A 217 19.86 -3.60 9.19
C HIS A 217 20.59 -2.39 9.80
N SER A 218 20.13 -1.89 10.95
CA SER A 218 20.69 -0.68 11.54
C SER A 218 22.12 -0.91 12.05
N HIS A 219 23.08 -0.16 11.50
CA HIS A 219 24.15 0.41 12.34
C HIS A 219 23.55 1.65 13.01
N THR A 220 22.81 1.47 14.12
CA THR A 220 22.17 2.60 14.81
C THR A 220 23.20 3.62 15.29
N HIS A 221 23.11 4.85 14.80
CA HIS A 221 23.44 6.04 15.56
C HIS A 221 22.19 6.47 16.36
N THR A 222 21.79 5.70 17.37
CA THR A 222 20.79 6.16 18.34
C THR A 222 21.47 7.06 19.38
N GLY A 223 20.84 8.20 19.63
CA GLY A 223 21.34 9.35 20.38
C GLY A 223 21.56 9.17 21.89
N GLU A 224 22.09 8.04 22.35
CA GLU A 224 22.88 8.09 23.58
C GLU A 224 24.27 8.58 23.23
N THR A 225 24.83 9.44 24.08
CA THR A 225 26.22 9.90 24.02
C THR A 225 27.21 8.72 24.11
N ALA A 226 27.30 7.89 23.09
CA ALA A 226 28.47 7.11 22.79
C ALA A 226 29.45 8.10 22.17
N LYS A 227 30.32 8.64 23.02
CA LYS A 227 31.59 9.18 22.54
C LYS A 227 32.27 8.10 21.71
N MET A 228 32.12 8.16 20.40
CA MET A 228 33.10 7.53 19.53
C MET A 228 34.32 8.44 19.60
N GLU A 229 35.27 8.07 20.48
CA GLU A 229 36.66 8.48 20.25
C GLU A 229 37.01 7.97 18.85
N MET A 230 37.11 8.87 17.88
CA MET A 230 37.66 8.52 16.57
C MET A 230 39.15 8.25 16.73
N PRO A 231 39.66 7.05 16.40
CA PRO A 231 41.04 6.92 15.97
C PRO A 231 41.03 7.04 14.44
N GLY A 232 41.65 8.09 13.91
CA GLY A 232 41.90 8.15 12.47
C GLY A 232 42.70 6.94 11.99
N GLY A 233 42.31 6.41 10.83
CA GLY A 233 43.12 5.51 10.00
C GLY A 233 42.45 4.16 9.67
N GLU A 234 42.11 4.03 8.39
CA GLU A 234 42.09 2.81 7.54
C GLU A 234 41.26 1.59 8.03
N ASP A 235 40.30 1.20 7.18
CA ASP A 235 39.34 0.09 7.29
C ASP A 235 38.00 0.43 7.99
N GLU A 236 37.16 1.25 7.33
CA GLU A 236 35.70 1.07 7.45
C GLU A 236 35.38 -0.32 6.89
N ALA A 237 34.84 -1.21 7.72
CA ALA A 237 34.55 -2.58 7.29
C ALA A 237 33.42 -2.57 6.24
N VAL A 238 33.72 -3.05 5.03
CA VAL A 238 32.71 -3.25 3.99
C VAL A 238 31.74 -4.34 4.43
N ALA A 239 30.45 -4.01 4.51
CA ALA A 239 29.39 -4.99 4.78
C ALA A 239 29.24 -5.90 3.56
N THR A 240 29.63 -7.16 3.69
CA THR A 240 29.54 -8.15 2.61
C THR A 240 28.28 -8.99 2.78
N ASN A 241 27.37 -8.95 1.82
CA ASN A 241 26.10 -9.67 1.85
C ASN A 241 26.16 -10.87 0.92
N LYS A 242 25.86 -12.06 1.45
CA LYS A 242 25.85 -13.30 0.69
C LYS A 242 24.44 -13.59 0.16
N VAL A 243 24.31 -13.80 -1.15
CA VAL A 243 23.03 -14.00 -1.83
C VAL A 243 22.92 -15.41 -2.41
N ALA A 244 21.78 -16.06 -2.22
CA ALA A 244 21.42 -17.28 -2.94
C ALA A 244 20.51 -16.92 -4.11
N VAL A 245 20.96 -17.12 -5.34
CA VAL A 245 20.16 -16.85 -6.55
C VAL A 245 19.54 -18.15 -7.05
N PHE A 246 18.22 -18.21 -7.16
CA PHE A 246 17.49 -19.33 -7.74
C PHE A 246 16.91 -18.94 -9.09
N LEU A 247 17.33 -19.64 -10.14
CA LEU A 247 16.75 -19.48 -11.47
C LEU A 247 15.55 -20.41 -11.59
N VAL A 248 14.36 -19.88 -11.88
CA VAL A 248 13.12 -20.65 -11.86
C VAL A 248 12.44 -20.62 -13.22
N ARG A 249 11.96 -21.78 -13.66
CA ARG A 249 11.23 -21.98 -14.91
C ARG A 249 10.00 -22.88 -14.74
N TYR A 250 9.05 -22.75 -15.68
CA TYR A 250 7.79 -23.49 -15.70
C TYR A 250 7.67 -24.42 -16.92
N GLU A 251 6.65 -25.28 -16.95
CA GLU A 251 6.44 -26.26 -18.03
C GLU A 251 6.19 -25.62 -19.41
N ASP A 252 5.65 -24.41 -19.44
CA ASP A 252 5.31 -23.62 -20.62
C ASP A 252 6.47 -22.71 -21.09
N THR A 253 7.50 -22.50 -20.27
CA THR A 253 8.66 -21.65 -20.60
C THR A 253 9.53 -22.24 -21.71
N GLY A 254 10.07 -21.35 -22.54
CA GLY A 254 10.90 -21.70 -23.71
C GLY A 254 12.35 -22.10 -23.37
N ASP A 255 13.26 -21.79 -24.29
CA ASP A 255 14.70 -21.96 -24.05
C ASP A 255 15.17 -20.95 -22.99
N VAL A 256 16.10 -21.37 -22.12
CA VAL A 256 16.64 -20.52 -21.05
C VAL A 256 17.39 -19.33 -21.61
N PHE A 257 17.25 -18.18 -20.95
CA PHE A 257 17.81 -16.92 -21.42
C PHE A 257 19.33 -16.84 -21.32
N PHE A 258 19.84 -17.19 -20.14
CA PHE A 258 21.24 -17.22 -19.81
C PHE A 258 21.58 -18.54 -19.11
N THR A 259 22.83 -18.93 -19.25
CA THR A 259 23.44 -20.03 -18.51
C THR A 259 23.61 -19.64 -17.03
N PRO A 260 23.70 -20.60 -16.10
CA PRO A 260 24.03 -20.28 -14.71
C PRO A 260 25.36 -19.51 -14.56
N GLU A 261 26.33 -19.73 -15.45
CA GLU A 261 27.58 -18.95 -15.48
C GLU A 261 27.36 -17.49 -15.90
N GLU A 262 26.51 -17.23 -16.90
CA GLU A 262 26.12 -15.87 -17.28
C GLU A 262 25.27 -15.19 -16.19
N ALA A 263 24.44 -15.96 -15.49
CA ALA A 263 23.71 -15.46 -14.33
C ALA A 263 24.66 -15.02 -13.20
N ASP A 264 25.71 -15.79 -12.93
CA ASP A 264 26.74 -15.41 -11.94
C ASP A 264 27.37 -14.05 -12.29
N GLU A 265 27.67 -13.83 -13.58
CA GLU A 265 28.14 -12.52 -14.05
C GLU A 265 27.07 -11.42 -13.88
N ILE A 266 25.80 -11.68 -14.17
CA ILE A 266 24.71 -10.69 -14.03
C ILE A 266 24.47 -10.29 -12.57
N PHE A 267 24.37 -11.26 -11.66
CA PHE A 267 23.97 -11.02 -10.27
C PHE A 267 25.13 -10.58 -9.37
N PHE A 268 26.37 -10.91 -9.72
CA PHE A 268 27.55 -10.65 -8.87
C PHE A 268 28.66 -9.86 -9.57
N SER A 269 28.45 -9.42 -10.81
CA SER A 269 29.36 -8.49 -11.50
C SER A 269 28.65 -7.19 -11.92
N SER A 270 29.38 -6.28 -12.58
CA SER A 270 28.85 -5.01 -13.10
C SER A 270 27.72 -5.27 -14.11
N PRO A 271 26.60 -4.51 -14.08
CA PRO A 271 26.40 -3.19 -13.43
C PRO A 271 25.87 -3.17 -11.98
N PHE A 272 25.24 -4.24 -11.49
CA PHE A 272 24.60 -4.26 -10.16
C PHE A 272 25.59 -4.00 -9.01
N ASP A 273 26.74 -4.66 -9.04
CA ASP A 273 27.79 -4.47 -8.03
C ASP A 273 28.33 -3.02 -8.04
N GLU A 274 28.52 -2.42 -9.22
CA GLU A 274 28.95 -1.04 -9.36
C GLU A 274 27.91 -0.05 -8.83
N PHE A 275 26.62 -0.34 -9.05
CA PHE A 275 25.52 0.46 -8.52
C PHE A 275 25.59 0.54 -7.00
N TYR A 276 25.61 -0.59 -6.29
CA TYR A 276 25.62 -0.58 -4.83
C TYR A 276 26.92 -0.03 -4.22
N LYS A 277 28.07 -0.21 -4.88
CA LYS A 277 29.33 0.45 -4.49
C LYS A 277 29.22 1.97 -4.57
N GLU A 278 28.67 2.49 -5.66
CA GLU A 278 28.45 3.94 -5.79
C GLU A 278 27.41 4.44 -4.79
N GLN A 279 26.33 3.68 -4.58
CA GLN A 279 25.26 4.06 -3.65
C GLN A 279 25.70 4.10 -2.19
N SER A 280 26.52 3.15 -1.77
CA SER A 280 26.96 2.99 -0.39
C SER A 280 28.27 3.70 -0.08
N TYR A 281 28.88 4.39 -1.05
CA TYR A 281 30.24 4.92 -0.92
C TYR A 281 31.28 3.82 -0.63
N ASN A 282 31.14 2.66 -1.27
CA ASN A 282 31.92 1.43 -1.09
C ASN A 282 31.78 0.77 0.29
N GLN A 283 30.65 0.97 0.96
CA GLN A 283 30.40 0.35 2.28
C GLN A 283 29.64 -0.98 2.18
N ILE A 284 29.09 -1.34 1.01
CA ILE A 284 28.39 -2.60 0.81
C ILE A 284 28.89 -3.32 -0.45
N ASP A 285 29.03 -4.64 -0.34
CA ASP A 285 29.36 -5.55 -1.44
C ASP A 285 28.40 -6.75 -1.43
N PHE A 286 28.16 -7.32 -2.62
CA PHE A 286 27.35 -8.53 -2.80
C PHE A 286 28.17 -9.64 -3.46
N TYR A 287 27.95 -10.87 -3.01
CA TYR A 287 28.53 -12.08 -3.58
C TYR A 287 27.60 -13.25 -3.29
N GLY A 288 27.79 -14.40 -3.92
CA GLY A 288 26.89 -15.50 -3.63
C GLY A 288 27.05 -16.71 -4.52
N ASP A 289 25.99 -17.49 -4.55
CA ASP A 289 25.91 -18.73 -5.30
C ASP A 289 24.67 -18.70 -6.19
N VAL A 290 24.82 -19.11 -7.45
CA VAL A 290 23.70 -19.30 -8.38
C VAL A 290 23.30 -20.77 -8.45
N TYR A 291 22.07 -21.04 -8.06
CA TYR A 291 21.39 -22.32 -8.24
C TYR A 291 20.71 -22.31 -9.62
N GLY A 292 21.09 -23.28 -10.45
CA GLY A 292 20.61 -23.38 -11.83
C GLY A 292 19.09 -23.59 -11.92
N TRP A 293 18.59 -23.67 -13.17
CA TRP A 293 17.16 -23.69 -13.49
C TRP A 293 16.34 -24.77 -12.76
N VAL A 294 15.63 -24.36 -11.71
CA VAL A 294 14.64 -25.13 -10.96
C VAL A 294 13.35 -25.21 -11.77
N ASN A 295 12.87 -26.42 -12.02
CA ASN A 295 11.66 -26.66 -12.80
C ASN A 295 10.44 -26.80 -11.90
N ILE A 296 9.54 -25.83 -11.94
CA ILE A 296 8.25 -25.87 -11.23
C ILE A 296 7.24 -26.67 -12.08
N PRO A 297 6.58 -27.70 -11.52
CA PRO A 297 5.75 -28.65 -12.27
C PRO A 297 4.33 -28.10 -12.56
N ARG A 298 4.24 -26.89 -13.09
CA ARG A 298 3.00 -26.25 -13.59
C ARG A 298 3.31 -25.23 -14.67
N GLU A 299 2.28 -24.75 -15.36
CA GLU A 299 2.37 -23.58 -16.23
C GLU A 299 2.57 -22.30 -15.40
N SER A 300 3.26 -21.33 -15.98
CA SER A 300 3.44 -20.00 -15.41
C SER A 300 2.08 -19.29 -15.27
N ASP A 301 1.86 -18.59 -14.16
CA ASP A 301 0.65 -17.81 -13.92
C ASP A 301 1.05 -16.32 -13.82
N PRO A 302 0.38 -15.43 -14.59
CA PRO A 302 0.74 -14.02 -14.65
C PRO A 302 0.63 -13.27 -13.32
N TRP A 303 -0.04 -13.87 -12.34
CA TRP A 303 -0.27 -13.29 -11.02
C TRP A 303 0.15 -14.24 -9.90
N SER A 304 0.91 -15.27 -10.24
CA SER A 304 1.46 -16.25 -9.30
C SER A 304 2.17 -15.54 -8.16
N VAL A 305 1.56 -15.68 -6.98
CA VAL A 305 2.11 -15.57 -5.62
C VAL A 305 3.60 -15.90 -5.55
N SER A 306 4.30 -15.15 -4.68
CA SER A 306 5.60 -15.50 -4.09
C SER A 306 5.85 -17.02 -4.09
N LEU A 307 6.89 -17.47 -4.80
CA LEU A 307 7.31 -18.88 -4.81
C LEU A 307 7.78 -19.38 -3.43
N TRP A 308 8.10 -18.43 -2.56
CA TRP A 308 8.43 -18.66 -1.16
C TRP A 308 7.20 -19.12 -0.36
N GLY A 309 7.32 -20.23 0.38
CA GLY A 309 6.19 -20.88 1.07
C GLY A 309 5.46 -21.93 0.23
N GLY A 310 6.01 -22.30 -0.93
CA GLY A 310 5.42 -23.21 -1.92
C GLY A 310 6.43 -24.20 -2.50
N GLU A 311 6.46 -24.33 -3.82
CA GLU A 311 7.28 -25.32 -4.53
C GLU A 311 8.79 -25.09 -4.39
N LEU A 312 9.22 -23.85 -4.12
CA LEU A 312 10.63 -23.57 -3.86
C LEU A 312 11.09 -24.17 -2.52
N ASP A 313 10.24 -24.11 -1.49
CA ASP A 313 10.53 -24.72 -0.19
C ASP A 313 10.72 -26.24 -0.32
N GLU A 314 9.83 -26.90 -1.09
CA GLU A 314 9.95 -28.33 -1.40
C GLU A 314 11.29 -28.64 -2.08
N TYR A 315 11.67 -27.83 -3.08
CA TYR A 315 12.96 -27.98 -3.76
C TYR A 315 14.15 -27.82 -2.81
N LEU A 316 14.15 -26.80 -1.96
CA LEU A 316 15.22 -26.55 -0.99
C LEU A 316 15.38 -27.71 -0.01
N ILE A 317 14.26 -28.23 0.51
CA ILE A 317 14.23 -29.37 1.44
C ILE A 317 14.70 -30.66 0.74
N GLU A 318 14.21 -30.96 -0.46
CA GLU A 318 14.57 -32.17 -1.20
C GLU A 318 16.06 -32.22 -1.58
N ASN A 319 16.69 -31.05 -1.73
CA ASN A 319 18.09 -30.94 -2.13
C ASN A 319 19.05 -30.63 -0.97
N ASP A 320 18.58 -30.62 0.29
CA ASP A 320 19.39 -30.28 1.48
C ASP A 320 20.14 -28.93 1.31
N ILE A 321 19.47 -27.91 0.76
CA ILE A 321 20.08 -26.57 0.57
C ILE A 321 19.99 -25.80 1.89
N ASP A 322 21.14 -25.59 2.52
CA ASP A 322 21.27 -24.84 3.77
C ASP A 322 21.35 -23.33 3.50
N LEU A 323 20.37 -22.59 4.04
CA LEU A 323 20.27 -21.14 3.89
C LEU A 323 20.99 -20.34 5.00
N SER A 324 21.55 -21.00 6.01
CA SER A 324 22.09 -20.35 7.23
C SER A 324 23.26 -19.40 6.98
N SER A 325 23.91 -19.49 5.82
CA SER A 325 25.05 -18.65 5.43
C SER A 325 24.68 -17.48 4.52
N TYR A 326 23.41 -17.36 4.10
CA TYR A 326 22.95 -16.33 3.19
C TYR A 326 22.15 -15.25 3.93
N ASP A 327 22.33 -14.00 3.48
CA ASP A 327 21.61 -12.83 3.98
C ASP A 327 20.37 -12.53 3.13
N HIS A 328 20.42 -12.91 1.85
CA HIS A 328 19.38 -12.64 0.87
C HIS A 328 19.14 -13.85 -0.04
N ILE A 329 17.90 -14.00 -0.47
CA ILE A 329 17.50 -14.89 -1.57
C ILE A 329 17.02 -14.03 -2.73
N VAL A 330 17.48 -14.33 -3.94
CA VAL A 330 16.95 -13.73 -5.16
C VAL A 330 16.39 -14.84 -6.04
N ILE A 331 15.15 -14.69 -6.48
CA ILE A 331 14.47 -15.65 -7.33
C ILE A 331 14.27 -14.98 -8.69
N TYR A 332 15.01 -15.43 -9.69
CA TYR A 332 14.77 -15.02 -11.07
C TYR A 332 13.66 -15.89 -11.65
N ASN A 333 12.52 -15.29 -11.95
CA ASN A 333 11.34 -15.99 -12.41
C ASN A 333 11.12 -15.75 -13.92
N ASP A 334 11.42 -16.76 -14.74
CA ASP A 334 11.16 -16.76 -16.18
C ASP A 334 9.72 -17.20 -16.45
N SER A 335 8.87 -16.30 -16.93
CA SER A 335 7.45 -16.52 -17.09
C SER A 335 6.98 -16.21 -18.51
N THR A 336 6.10 -17.05 -19.08
CA THR A 336 5.51 -16.79 -20.41
C THR A 336 4.30 -15.86 -20.35
N SER A 337 3.81 -15.62 -19.13
CA SER A 337 2.67 -14.79 -18.80
C SER A 337 2.99 -13.97 -17.56
N GLY A 338 2.63 -12.70 -17.53
CA GLY A 338 2.91 -11.87 -16.35
C GLY A 338 2.97 -10.40 -16.66
N VAL A 339 2.90 -9.63 -15.59
CA VAL A 339 3.24 -8.21 -15.56
C VAL A 339 4.75 -8.11 -15.33
N TYR A 340 5.40 -7.08 -15.86
CA TYR A 340 6.77 -6.75 -15.45
C TYR A 340 6.73 -6.28 -14.00
N SER A 341 7.09 -7.19 -13.09
CA SER A 341 6.85 -7.04 -11.66
C SER A 341 8.01 -7.50 -10.80
N GLY A 342 8.02 -7.02 -9.58
CA GLY A 342 8.96 -7.38 -8.54
C GLY A 342 8.21 -7.75 -7.27
N PHE A 343 8.90 -8.47 -6.41
CA PHE A 343 8.36 -8.85 -5.12
C PHE A 343 9.50 -8.94 -4.13
N SER A 344 9.45 -8.22 -3.03
CA SER A 344 10.47 -8.36 -2.00
C SER A 344 9.91 -8.16 -0.61
N THR A 345 10.50 -8.88 0.35
CA THR A 345 10.36 -8.54 1.77
C THR A 345 11.02 -7.20 2.07
N VAL A 346 10.43 -6.41 2.96
CA VAL A 346 11.05 -5.19 3.49
C VAL A 346 11.95 -5.56 4.66
N GLY A 347 13.23 -5.85 4.38
CA GLY A 347 14.19 -6.37 5.35
C GLY A 347 14.10 -7.89 5.57
N PRO A 348 14.92 -8.46 6.47
CA PRO A 348 14.94 -9.90 6.74
C PRO A 348 13.71 -10.35 7.52
N VAL A 349 13.14 -11.49 7.11
CA VAL A 349 11.99 -12.14 7.73
C VAL A 349 12.41 -13.44 8.40
N ASN A 350 11.67 -13.85 9.45
CA ASN A 350 11.90 -15.15 10.06
C ASN A 350 11.03 -16.20 9.35
N ILE A 351 11.67 -17.27 8.89
CA ILE A 351 11.04 -18.33 8.10
C ILE A 351 11.41 -19.69 8.71
N ASP A 352 10.45 -20.62 8.73
CA ASP A 352 10.70 -22.02 9.07
C ASP A 352 10.75 -22.83 7.76
N LEU A 353 11.88 -23.48 7.50
CA LEU A 353 12.07 -24.35 6.35
C LEU A 353 12.55 -25.71 6.84
N GLY A 354 11.74 -26.75 6.66
CA GLY A 354 12.08 -28.10 7.10
C GLY A 354 12.21 -28.28 8.63
N GLY A 355 11.65 -27.37 9.44
CA GLY A 355 11.79 -27.34 10.89
C GLY A 355 13.05 -26.62 11.40
N GLU A 356 13.78 -25.92 10.52
CA GLU A 356 14.86 -25.01 10.87
C GLU A 356 14.43 -23.56 10.63
N GLU A 357 14.77 -22.67 11.57
CA GLU A 357 14.46 -21.24 11.47
C GLU A 357 15.62 -20.48 10.82
N TYR A 358 15.30 -19.67 9.82
CA TYR A 358 16.24 -18.77 9.14
C TYR A 358 15.75 -17.33 9.26
N SER A 359 16.69 -16.37 9.31
CA SER A 359 16.40 -14.95 9.23
C SER A 359 17.04 -14.42 7.97
N ILE A 360 16.25 -14.25 6.92
CA ILE A 360 16.73 -13.96 5.56
C ILE A 360 15.72 -13.06 4.86
N SER A 361 16.17 -12.16 3.99
CA SER A 361 15.24 -11.48 3.09
C SER A 361 15.12 -12.27 1.79
N TYR A 362 14.02 -12.06 1.06
CA TYR A 362 13.93 -12.61 -0.28
C TYR A 362 13.30 -11.61 -1.25
N ALA A 363 13.78 -11.68 -2.48
CA ALA A 363 13.34 -10.91 -3.63
C ALA A 363 13.03 -11.85 -4.79
N GLN A 364 11.97 -11.60 -5.53
CA GLN A 364 11.61 -12.31 -6.76
C GLN A 364 11.49 -11.30 -7.88
N LEU A 365 12.20 -11.56 -8.98
CA LEU A 365 12.18 -10.74 -10.18
C LEU A 365 11.34 -11.46 -11.23
N GLN A 366 10.28 -10.83 -11.72
CA GLN A 366 9.39 -11.44 -12.71
C GLN A 366 9.49 -10.74 -14.06
N PHE A 367 9.89 -11.49 -15.08
CA PHE A 367 10.00 -11.00 -16.45
C PHE A 367 9.12 -11.82 -17.38
N LYS A 368 8.35 -11.10 -18.21
CA LYS A 368 7.58 -11.69 -19.30
C LYS A 368 8.48 -11.84 -20.52
N ASP A 369 8.88 -13.07 -20.80
CA ASP A 369 9.89 -13.42 -21.80
C ASP A 369 11.24 -12.71 -21.58
N SER A 370 12.30 -13.45 -21.78
CA SER A 370 13.64 -12.99 -21.42
C SER A 370 14.19 -11.80 -22.23
N GLU A 371 13.66 -11.56 -23.44
CA GLU A 371 13.98 -10.39 -24.26
C GLU A 371 13.57 -9.07 -23.58
N TYR A 372 12.64 -9.09 -22.60
CA TYR A 372 12.23 -7.89 -21.88
C TYR A 372 13.25 -7.47 -20.81
N ALA A 373 13.97 -8.42 -20.21
CA ALA A 373 14.96 -8.17 -19.18
C ALA A 373 16.15 -7.33 -19.70
N ASP A 374 16.57 -7.57 -20.94
CA ASP A 374 17.69 -6.88 -21.62
C ASP A 374 17.33 -5.50 -22.21
N GLN A 375 16.09 -5.04 -22.08
CA GLN A 375 15.67 -3.74 -22.62
C GLN A 375 16.06 -2.58 -21.69
N TYR A 376 16.19 -1.39 -22.26
CA TYR A 376 16.33 -0.15 -21.50
C TYR A 376 14.97 0.35 -20.97
N TYR A 377 15.00 1.04 -19.83
CA TYR A 377 13.80 1.62 -19.19
C TYR A 377 13.21 2.81 -19.98
N TYR A 378 11.93 3.10 -19.77
CA TYR A 378 11.02 3.95 -20.58
C TYR A 378 11.51 5.37 -21.00
N TYR A 379 12.61 5.89 -20.46
CA TYR A 379 13.04 7.29 -20.64
C TYR A 379 14.31 7.47 -21.49
N GLY A 380 14.72 6.42 -22.22
CA GLY A 380 15.87 6.42 -23.13
C GLY A 380 17.04 5.60 -22.61
N GLU A 381 18.02 5.31 -23.46
CA GLU A 381 19.23 4.59 -23.04
C GLU A 381 19.99 5.43 -22.02
N TYR A 382 20.31 4.83 -20.87
CA TYR A 382 21.22 5.42 -19.89
C TYR A 382 22.58 5.70 -20.53
N PRO A 383 23.36 6.69 -20.05
CA PRO A 383 24.70 6.93 -20.55
C PRO A 383 25.72 5.85 -20.15
N PHE A 384 25.26 4.74 -19.57
CA PHE A 384 25.99 3.57 -19.10
C PHE A 384 25.10 2.31 -19.31
N PRO A 385 25.68 1.10 -19.39
CA PRO A 385 24.90 -0.13 -19.52
C PRO A 385 24.12 -0.40 -18.23
N PHE A 386 22.79 -0.32 -18.30
CA PHE A 386 21.89 -0.65 -17.19
C PHE A 386 20.55 -1.08 -17.77
N THR A 387 20.26 -2.37 -17.62
CA THR A 387 19.09 -3.04 -18.17
C THR A 387 17.89 -2.92 -17.23
N LYS A 388 16.71 -3.38 -17.67
CA LYS A 388 15.56 -3.55 -16.78
C LYS A 388 15.84 -4.57 -15.68
N LEU A 389 16.61 -5.63 -15.98
CA LEU A 389 17.04 -6.59 -14.96
C LEU A 389 17.84 -5.89 -13.86
N ASP A 390 18.85 -5.10 -14.23
CA ASP A 390 19.68 -4.37 -13.27
C ASP A 390 18.84 -3.42 -12.40
N TYR A 391 17.87 -2.73 -13.01
CA TYR A 391 16.94 -1.85 -12.31
C TYR A 391 16.08 -2.60 -11.30
N VAL A 392 15.37 -3.66 -11.71
CA VAL A 392 14.49 -4.42 -10.81
C VAL A 392 15.31 -5.08 -9.71
N LEU A 393 16.43 -5.72 -10.06
CA LEU A 393 17.31 -6.31 -9.06
C LEU A 393 17.79 -5.26 -8.04
N SER A 394 18.21 -4.08 -8.48
CA SER A 394 18.63 -3.01 -7.58
C SER A 394 17.47 -2.44 -6.74
N HIS A 395 16.27 -2.40 -7.30
CA HIS A 395 15.05 -1.97 -6.60
C HIS A 395 14.65 -2.97 -5.51
N GLU A 396 14.52 -4.25 -5.87
CA GLU A 396 14.13 -5.31 -4.94
C GLU A 396 15.18 -5.55 -3.85
N ILE A 397 16.48 -5.43 -4.17
CA ILE A 397 17.50 -5.48 -3.12
C ILE A 397 17.38 -4.26 -2.18
N GLY A 398 16.94 -3.09 -2.69
CA GLY A 398 16.58 -1.95 -1.85
C GLY A 398 15.51 -2.30 -0.81
N HIS A 399 14.46 -2.99 -1.22
CA HIS A 399 13.45 -3.54 -0.29
C HIS A 399 14.06 -4.56 0.68
N SER A 400 14.85 -5.50 0.20
CA SER A 400 15.55 -6.50 1.03
C SER A 400 16.46 -5.89 2.10
N LEU A 401 17.00 -4.69 1.86
CA LEU A 401 17.77 -3.92 2.85
C LEU A 401 16.90 -3.14 3.85
N GLY A 402 15.59 -3.08 3.61
CA GLY A 402 14.59 -2.46 4.49
C GLY A 402 14.00 -1.14 3.97
N LEU A 403 14.22 -0.78 2.71
CA LEU A 403 13.66 0.44 2.13
C LEU A 403 12.22 0.24 1.63
N ARG A 404 11.46 1.33 1.59
CA ARG A 404 10.15 1.42 0.91
C ARG A 404 10.26 2.31 -0.32
N HIS A 405 9.18 2.44 -1.08
CA HIS A 405 9.15 3.31 -2.24
C HIS A 405 9.43 4.77 -1.96
N ALA A 406 10.11 5.40 -2.90
CA ALA A 406 10.29 6.83 -2.94
C ALA A 406 9.11 7.45 -3.72
N ASN A 407 8.25 8.14 -2.99
CA ASN A 407 6.97 8.62 -3.50
C ASN A 407 7.02 10.11 -3.79
N GLY A 408 5.97 10.63 -4.42
CA GLY A 408 5.77 12.04 -4.73
C GLY A 408 4.58 12.59 -3.97
N LEU A 409 4.51 13.91 -3.85
CA LEU A 409 3.36 14.61 -3.32
C LEU A 409 2.97 15.74 -4.26
N ASP A 410 1.85 15.56 -4.95
CA ASP A 410 1.30 16.52 -5.90
C ASP A 410 0.17 17.32 -5.25
N CYS A 411 0.34 18.63 -5.11
CA CYS A 411 -0.69 19.51 -4.55
C CYS A 411 -1.31 20.44 -5.62
N GLY A 412 -1.20 20.05 -6.90
CA GLY A 412 -1.61 20.80 -8.08
C GLY A 412 -0.86 22.12 -8.19
N VAL A 413 -1.59 23.22 -8.37
CA VAL A 413 -1.02 24.56 -8.67
C VAL A 413 -0.29 25.23 -7.48
N LYS A 414 -0.07 24.51 -6.38
CA LYS A 414 0.64 25.01 -5.20
C LYS A 414 1.64 23.97 -4.73
N ALA A 415 2.75 24.45 -4.18
CA ALA A 415 3.66 23.57 -3.46
C ALA A 415 2.95 23.09 -2.19
N TYR A 416 3.42 21.97 -1.65
CA TYR A 416 2.95 21.45 -0.38
C TYR A 416 2.91 22.54 0.71
N ASN A 417 1.86 22.47 1.52
CA ASN A 417 1.72 23.22 2.75
C ASN A 417 0.98 22.27 3.70
N SER A 418 1.41 22.19 4.94
CA SER A 418 0.83 21.38 6.01
C SER A 418 -0.69 21.56 6.20
N TYR A 419 -1.26 22.70 5.79
CA TYR A 419 -2.71 22.93 5.81
C TYR A 419 -3.44 22.56 4.51
N SER A 420 -2.72 22.14 3.48
CA SER A 420 -3.28 21.66 2.21
C SER A 420 -3.66 20.19 2.34
N TYR A 421 -4.91 19.89 1.99
CA TYR A 421 -5.52 18.55 2.06
C TYR A 421 -5.83 17.97 0.67
N ASN A 422 -5.68 18.78 -0.39
CA ASN A 422 -5.82 18.34 -1.78
C ASN A 422 -4.48 17.91 -2.37
N CYS A 423 -3.61 17.34 -1.53
CA CYS A 423 -2.34 16.80 -1.99
C CYS A 423 -2.53 15.31 -2.24
N GLU A 424 -2.25 14.88 -3.45
CA GLU A 424 -2.31 13.49 -3.87
C GLU A 424 -0.97 12.82 -3.59
N HIS A 425 -1.02 11.72 -2.83
CA HIS A 425 0.11 10.81 -2.72
C HIS A 425 0.32 10.13 -4.07
N VAL A 426 1.52 10.24 -4.63
CA VAL A 426 1.86 9.57 -5.88
C VAL A 426 2.86 8.46 -5.60
N GLU A 427 2.37 7.23 -5.62
CA GLU A 427 3.21 6.03 -5.50
C GLU A 427 4.25 6.03 -6.62
N TYR A 428 5.50 5.68 -6.30
CA TYR A 428 6.63 5.81 -7.22
C TYR A 428 6.84 7.24 -7.73
N GLY A 429 6.36 8.25 -7.01
CA GLY A 429 6.38 9.62 -7.49
C GLY A 429 7.78 10.23 -7.55
N ASN A 430 8.72 9.81 -6.70
CA ASN A 430 10.10 10.29 -6.80
C ASN A 430 10.86 9.56 -7.92
N LYS A 431 10.72 10.06 -9.15
CA LYS A 431 11.41 9.50 -10.33
C LYS A 431 12.92 9.69 -10.33
N PHE A 432 13.49 10.31 -9.30
CA PHE A 432 14.94 10.51 -9.15
C PHE A 432 15.56 9.50 -8.19
N ASP A 433 14.81 8.56 -7.64
CA ASP A 433 15.31 7.51 -6.77
C ASP A 433 15.02 6.15 -7.40
N VAL A 434 15.93 5.18 -7.34
CA VAL A 434 15.65 3.81 -7.85
C VAL A 434 14.40 3.20 -7.21
N MET A 435 14.07 3.59 -5.96
CA MET A 435 12.85 3.16 -5.26
C MET A 435 11.58 3.89 -5.74
N GLY A 436 11.67 4.80 -6.71
CA GLY A 436 10.53 5.56 -7.25
C GLY A 436 10.52 5.67 -8.78
N GLY A 437 11.66 5.60 -9.44
CA GLY A 437 11.74 5.59 -10.89
C GLY A 437 13.14 5.76 -11.44
N ALA A 438 13.20 6.29 -12.66
CA ALA A 438 14.31 6.04 -13.56
C ALA A 438 14.92 7.31 -14.21
N PHE A 439 14.56 8.53 -13.78
CA PHE A 439 15.24 9.76 -14.24
C PHE A 439 16.60 9.98 -13.61
N ALA A 440 16.81 9.42 -12.42
CA ALA A 440 18.07 9.31 -11.71
C ALA A 440 17.96 8.09 -10.79
N LEU A 441 19.08 7.45 -10.46
CA LEU A 441 19.06 6.12 -9.84
C LEU A 441 19.65 6.11 -8.42
N HIS A 442 20.31 7.19 -7.97
CA HIS A 442 20.76 7.24 -6.58
C HIS A 442 19.58 7.17 -5.62
N PHE A 443 19.73 6.37 -4.56
CA PHE A 443 18.87 6.47 -3.38
C PHE A 443 18.92 7.90 -2.84
N ASN A 444 17.78 8.42 -2.42
CA ASN A 444 17.70 9.71 -1.76
C ASN A 444 18.52 9.69 -0.46
N GLY A 445 18.88 10.88 0.03
CA GLY A 445 19.76 11.00 1.19
C GLY A 445 19.19 10.38 2.48
N TRP A 446 17.87 10.34 2.67
CA TRP A 446 17.26 9.66 3.82
C TRP A 446 17.49 8.15 3.75
N TYR A 447 17.28 7.53 2.59
CA TYR A 447 17.52 6.10 2.40
C TYR A 447 18.99 5.72 2.62
N LYS A 448 19.92 6.56 2.17
CA LYS A 448 21.36 6.36 2.46
C LYS A 448 21.67 6.50 3.95
N ASP A 449 21.02 7.43 4.65
CA ASP A 449 21.21 7.67 6.09
C ASP A 449 20.69 6.49 6.93
N VAL A 450 19.46 6.05 6.68
CA VAL A 450 18.86 4.94 7.43
C VAL A 450 19.58 3.61 7.20
N LEU A 451 20.14 3.40 6.01
CA LEU A 451 21.01 2.25 5.70
C LEU A 451 22.41 2.37 6.32
N GLY A 452 22.73 3.48 6.98
CA GLY A 452 24.01 3.71 7.64
C GLY A 452 25.16 4.03 6.69
N TRP A 453 24.86 4.42 5.44
CA TRP A 453 25.89 4.77 4.46
C TRP A 453 26.36 6.22 4.58
N LEU A 454 25.69 7.04 5.38
CA LEU A 454 26.13 8.40 5.67
C LEU A 454 26.74 8.46 7.08
N SER A 455 27.94 9.02 7.19
CA SER A 455 28.52 9.31 8.50
C SER A 455 27.83 10.54 9.11
N PRO A 456 27.96 10.77 10.43
CA PRO A 456 27.46 12.00 11.05
C PRO A 456 28.05 13.29 10.44
N THR A 457 29.17 13.22 9.73
CA THR A 457 29.76 14.39 9.04
C THR A 457 29.15 14.62 7.65
N ASP A 458 28.49 13.62 7.08
CA ASP A 458 27.77 13.71 5.82
C ASP A 458 26.37 14.31 5.98
N VAL A 459 25.84 14.32 7.21
CA VAL A 459 24.52 14.86 7.52
C VAL A 459 24.62 16.27 8.10
N GLN A 460 23.95 17.24 7.48
CA GLN A 460 23.77 18.59 7.99
C GLN A 460 22.42 18.69 8.72
N ILE A 461 22.46 18.73 10.05
CA ILE A 461 21.26 19.01 10.86
C ILE A 461 20.92 20.50 10.77
N ILE A 462 19.64 20.81 10.55
CA ILE A 462 19.08 22.16 10.48
C ILE A 462 17.96 22.24 11.52
N ASP A 463 18.24 22.93 12.62
CA ASP A 463 17.34 23.15 13.76
C ASP A 463 17.23 24.64 14.15
N GLU A 464 17.93 25.53 13.46
CA GLU A 464 17.88 26.97 13.67
C GLU A 464 17.93 27.77 12.36
N THR A 465 17.55 29.05 12.44
CA THR A 465 17.65 29.98 11.31
C THR A 465 19.11 30.18 10.89
N GLY A 466 19.41 30.02 9.60
CA GLY A 466 20.78 30.17 9.12
C GLY A 466 20.98 29.97 7.62
N ASP A 467 22.22 30.19 7.19
CA ASP A 467 22.68 29.88 5.84
C ASP A 467 23.41 28.54 5.86
N TYR A 468 22.92 27.58 5.09
CA TYR A 468 23.43 26.21 5.06
C TYR A 468 24.06 25.90 3.71
N THR A 469 25.05 25.03 3.71
CA THR A 469 25.70 24.54 2.49
C THR A 469 25.81 23.04 2.55
N ILE A 470 25.28 22.39 1.51
CA ILE A 470 25.40 20.96 1.28
C ILE A 470 26.20 20.72 0.00
N ASN A 471 26.92 19.60 -0.04
CA ASN A 471 27.62 19.12 -1.22
C ASN A 471 26.72 18.17 -2.03
N VAL A 472 27.17 17.81 -3.22
CA VAL A 472 26.45 16.87 -4.08
C VAL A 472 26.36 15.49 -3.43
N LEU A 473 25.20 14.83 -3.56
CA LEU A 473 24.93 13.55 -2.91
C LEU A 473 25.85 12.44 -3.42
N GLU A 474 26.19 12.47 -4.70
CA GLU A 474 26.91 11.39 -5.39
C GLU A 474 28.42 11.37 -5.05
N ASP A 475 28.97 12.46 -4.49
CA ASP A 475 30.42 12.58 -4.27
C ASP A 475 30.87 11.96 -2.95
N ILE A 476 31.47 10.77 -3.04
CA ILE A 476 32.11 10.05 -1.93
C ILE A 476 33.10 10.91 -1.12
N GLY A 477 33.84 11.82 -1.76
CA GLY A 477 34.92 12.56 -1.12
C GLY A 477 34.49 13.80 -0.34
N SER A 478 33.21 14.16 -0.41
CA SER A 478 32.66 15.35 0.24
C SER A 478 32.16 15.06 1.67
N SER A 479 31.72 16.08 2.41
CA SER A 479 30.95 15.92 3.66
C SER A 479 29.63 16.69 3.49
N LYS A 480 28.69 16.66 4.44
CA LYS A 480 27.42 17.42 4.34
C LYS A 480 26.70 17.21 3.00
N LYS A 481 26.51 15.96 2.58
CA LYS A 481 25.87 15.58 1.30
C LYS A 481 24.34 15.70 1.33
N TYR A 482 23.80 15.78 2.53
CA TYR A 482 22.39 15.64 2.84
C TYR A 482 22.07 16.54 4.04
N ALA A 483 20.87 17.13 4.07
CA ALA A 483 20.42 17.89 5.23
C ALA A 483 19.07 17.40 5.76
N GLN A 484 18.97 17.36 7.09
CA GLN A 484 17.73 17.08 7.81
C GLN A 484 17.21 18.37 8.44
N VAL A 485 16.01 18.79 8.09
CA VAL A 485 15.31 19.90 8.73
C VAL A 485 14.43 19.31 9.83
N ARG A 486 14.77 19.62 11.08
CA ARG A 486 14.05 19.12 12.25
C ARG A 486 12.87 20.00 12.58
N SER A 487 11.90 19.41 13.27
CA SER A 487 10.79 20.15 13.84
C SER A 487 11.29 21.18 14.85
N PRO A 488 10.75 22.41 14.84
CA PRO A 488 11.04 23.38 15.89
C PRO A 488 10.19 23.13 17.16
N ASP A 489 9.40 22.06 17.19
CA ASP A 489 8.61 21.62 18.33
C ASP A 489 9.50 21.39 19.58
N PRO A 490 9.19 22.02 20.74
CA PRO A 490 9.93 21.80 21.99
C PRO A 490 9.96 20.36 22.49
N GLU A 491 9.03 19.51 22.06
CA GLU A 491 8.92 18.10 22.45
C GLU A 491 9.46 17.12 21.38
N GLY A 492 9.67 17.58 20.14
CA GLY A 492 9.86 16.69 18.97
C GLY A 492 11.25 16.74 18.35
N GLU A 493 11.95 15.60 18.33
CA GLU A 493 13.18 15.38 17.53
C GLU A 493 12.89 15.02 16.05
N SER A 494 11.61 15.10 15.63
CA SER A 494 11.12 14.66 14.32
C SER A 494 11.80 15.38 13.15
N ILE A 495 12.13 14.62 12.11
CA ILE A 495 12.70 15.14 10.86
C ILE A 495 11.55 15.40 9.90
N ILE A 496 11.28 16.67 9.57
CA ILE A 496 10.13 17.03 8.74
C ILE A 496 10.50 16.97 7.26
N TYR A 497 11.64 17.57 6.92
CA TYR A 497 12.11 17.65 5.54
C TYR A 497 13.53 17.16 5.43
N THR A 498 13.81 16.60 4.27
CA THR A 498 15.15 16.21 3.89
C THR A 498 15.53 16.89 2.60
N ILE A 499 16.76 17.38 2.51
CA ILE A 499 17.24 18.22 1.41
C ILE A 499 18.48 17.60 0.81
N GLU A 500 18.48 17.47 -0.52
CA GLU A 500 19.62 16.96 -1.28
C GLU A 500 19.93 17.83 -2.50
N TYR A 501 21.20 17.76 -2.91
CA TYR A 501 21.70 18.41 -4.12
C TYR A 501 22.30 17.36 -5.04
N ARG A 502 21.78 17.27 -6.27
CA ARG A 502 22.10 16.17 -7.18
C ARG A 502 22.66 16.64 -8.51
N LYS A 503 23.57 15.86 -9.07
CA LYS A 503 24.26 16.13 -10.33
C LYS A 503 24.27 14.91 -11.22
N ALA A 504 24.35 15.16 -12.52
CA ALA A 504 24.54 14.09 -13.51
C ALA A 504 25.94 13.47 -13.37
N MET A 505 26.09 12.57 -12.41
CA MET A 505 27.31 11.87 -12.04
C MET A 505 26.98 10.39 -11.82
N GLY A 506 27.85 9.49 -12.27
CA GLY A 506 27.65 8.04 -12.09
C GLY A 506 26.27 7.56 -12.58
N PHE A 507 25.57 6.79 -11.75
CA PHE A 507 24.23 6.26 -12.00
C PHE A 507 23.14 7.34 -12.04
N ASP A 508 23.44 8.56 -11.62
CA ASP A 508 22.60 9.75 -11.83
C ASP A 508 22.86 10.45 -13.18
N GLY A 509 23.70 9.88 -14.05
CA GLY A 509 24.07 10.48 -15.33
C GLY A 509 22.89 10.90 -16.23
N GLN A 510 21.74 10.25 -16.09
CA GLN A 510 20.50 10.59 -16.81
C GLN A 510 19.97 12.00 -16.47
N LEU A 511 20.36 12.58 -15.34
CA LEU A 511 20.09 13.99 -15.01
C LEU A 511 20.66 14.96 -16.05
N ALA A 512 21.61 14.55 -16.91
CA ALA A 512 22.13 15.39 -17.99
C ALA A 512 21.12 15.56 -19.15
N ASN A 513 20.06 14.75 -19.20
CA ASN A 513 19.04 14.80 -20.23
C ASN A 513 18.27 16.13 -20.21
N ASP A 514 18.06 16.75 -21.38
CA ASP A 514 17.38 18.04 -21.54
C ASP A 514 16.00 18.12 -20.87
N ILE A 515 15.31 16.99 -20.70
CA ILE A 515 13.99 16.91 -20.05
C ILE A 515 14.08 17.25 -18.55
N VAL A 516 15.13 16.79 -17.87
CA VAL A 516 15.26 16.87 -16.40
C VAL A 516 16.49 17.64 -15.91
N THR A 517 17.40 18.05 -16.81
CA THR A 517 18.66 18.75 -16.50
C THR A 517 18.47 20.02 -15.68
N SER A 518 17.30 20.64 -15.82
CA SER A 518 16.95 21.85 -15.09
C SER A 518 16.91 21.67 -13.56
N ASN A 519 16.81 20.42 -13.06
CA ASN A 519 16.82 20.10 -11.64
C ASN A 519 18.21 20.16 -11.00
N GLN A 520 19.29 20.03 -11.77
CA GLN A 520 20.67 20.14 -11.26
C GLN A 520 21.04 21.55 -10.74
N ALA A 521 20.11 22.51 -10.85
CA ALA A 521 20.28 23.90 -10.40
C ALA A 521 19.40 24.24 -9.18
N GLY A 522 18.91 23.23 -8.45
CA GLY A 522 18.02 23.42 -7.32
C GLY A 522 18.17 22.39 -6.21
N LEU A 523 17.36 22.57 -5.18
CA LEU A 523 17.24 21.65 -4.05
C LEU A 523 16.09 20.67 -4.32
N PHE A 524 16.36 19.38 -4.16
CA PHE A 524 15.30 18.39 -3.98
C PHE A 524 14.91 18.41 -2.51
N ILE A 525 13.61 18.47 -2.22
CA ILE A 525 13.09 18.46 -0.85
C ILE A 525 12.09 17.32 -0.76
N ASN A 526 12.37 16.35 0.10
CA ASN A 526 11.41 15.30 0.45
C ASN A 526 10.78 15.65 1.80
N ARG A 527 9.47 15.45 1.91
CA ARG A 527 8.77 15.37 3.19
C ARG A 527 8.91 13.95 3.74
N MET A 528 9.13 13.85 5.04
CA MET A 528 8.98 12.59 5.76
C MET A 528 7.50 12.39 6.10
N TYR A 529 6.89 11.32 5.59
CA TYR A 529 5.53 10.99 5.98
C TYR A 529 5.52 10.59 7.45
N HIS A 530 4.67 11.23 8.26
CA HIS A 530 4.42 10.85 9.64
C HIS A 530 2.98 10.35 9.70
N SER A 531 2.78 9.11 10.12
CA SER A 531 1.45 8.57 10.40
C SER A 531 0.89 9.31 11.62
N ALA A 532 -0.43 9.44 11.68
CA ALA A 532 -1.13 10.06 12.80
C ALA A 532 -1.04 9.26 14.13
N SER A 533 -0.43 8.08 14.12
CA SER A 533 -0.30 7.20 15.28
C SER A 533 0.89 7.60 16.16
N GLU A 534 0.60 8.06 17.39
CA GLU A 534 1.60 8.39 18.45
C GLU A 534 2.51 7.21 18.86
N LEU A 535 2.31 6.01 18.30
CA LEU A 535 3.09 4.80 18.60
C LEU A 535 4.20 4.51 17.58
N VAL A 536 4.26 5.21 16.45
CA VAL A 536 5.23 4.95 15.37
C VAL A 536 6.43 5.88 15.54
N ASP A 537 7.63 5.31 15.69
CA ASP A 537 8.89 6.06 15.67
C ASP A 537 9.10 6.62 14.25
N ASP A 538 9.48 7.89 14.12
CA ASP A 538 9.71 8.56 12.83
C ASP A 538 10.76 7.82 11.97
N SER A 539 11.66 7.05 12.59
CA SER A 539 12.63 6.20 11.90
C SER A 539 12.02 4.95 11.23
N GLU A 540 10.79 4.58 11.60
CA GLU A 540 10.06 3.44 11.02
C GLU A 540 9.10 3.89 9.90
N ASN A 541 8.85 5.20 9.78
CA ASN A 541 8.11 5.78 8.68
C ASN A 541 9.03 5.97 7.46
N GLN A 542 9.17 4.89 6.69
CA GLN A 542 10.18 4.76 5.64
C GLN A 542 9.76 5.36 4.29
N TYR A 543 8.64 6.08 4.21
CA TYR A 543 8.23 6.73 2.98
C TYR A 543 8.84 8.12 2.88
N THR A 544 9.50 8.37 1.76
CA THR A 544 9.87 9.72 1.36
C THR A 544 8.85 10.23 0.35
N GLN A 545 8.46 11.50 0.46
CA GLN A 545 7.58 12.15 -0.50
C GLN A 545 8.28 13.37 -1.11
N LEU A 546 8.74 13.24 -2.36
CA LEU A 546 9.33 14.34 -3.09
C LEU A 546 8.28 15.42 -3.34
N LEU A 547 8.57 16.64 -2.89
CA LEU A 547 7.69 17.78 -3.07
C LEU A 547 7.84 18.37 -4.46
N ASP A 548 6.73 18.78 -5.07
CA ASP A 548 6.77 19.67 -6.21
C ASP A 548 6.96 21.14 -5.78
N LEU A 549 8.14 21.68 -6.09
CA LEU A 549 8.52 23.05 -5.77
C LEU A 549 8.43 23.98 -7.00
N GLN A 550 7.90 23.49 -8.12
CA GLN A 550 7.48 24.29 -9.28
C GLN A 550 6.08 23.87 -9.78
N PRO A 551 5.10 23.88 -8.87
CA PRO A 551 3.75 23.37 -9.09
C PRO A 551 3.08 23.94 -10.33
N THR A 552 2.41 23.07 -11.09
CA THR A 552 1.54 23.44 -12.21
C THR A 552 0.16 22.80 -12.07
N ASP A 553 -0.73 23.01 -13.04
CA ASP A 553 -2.02 22.30 -13.12
C ASP A 553 -1.91 21.00 -13.93
N THR A 554 -0.70 20.55 -14.24
CA THR A 554 -0.47 19.34 -15.04
C THR A 554 -0.32 18.12 -14.14
N PRO A 555 -0.69 16.91 -14.60
CA PRO A 555 -0.56 15.71 -13.79
C PRO A 555 0.91 15.41 -13.44
N TRP A 556 1.12 14.76 -12.29
CA TRP A 556 2.45 14.44 -11.75
C TRP A 556 3.48 13.93 -12.76
N TYR A 557 3.13 13.01 -13.66
CA TYR A 557 4.07 12.46 -14.66
C TYR A 557 4.72 13.53 -15.57
N ALA A 558 4.05 14.67 -15.75
CA ALA A 558 4.56 15.82 -16.47
C ALA A 558 5.32 16.77 -15.53
N ASP A 559 4.80 16.99 -14.32
CA ASP A 559 5.37 17.97 -13.38
C ASP A 559 6.67 17.50 -12.73
N VAL A 560 6.78 16.20 -12.46
CA VAL A 560 7.94 15.56 -11.84
C VAL A 560 9.26 15.84 -12.59
N LYS A 561 9.19 16.26 -13.85
CA LYS A 561 10.35 16.68 -14.65
C LYS A 561 11.04 17.93 -14.10
N ARG A 562 10.40 18.73 -13.24
CA ARG A 562 10.91 20.02 -12.74
C ARG A 562 10.55 20.32 -11.27
N VAL A 563 10.87 19.43 -10.36
CA VAL A 563 10.44 19.48 -8.94
C VAL A 563 11.30 20.34 -8.01
N THR A 564 12.50 20.73 -8.41
CA THR A 564 13.46 21.35 -7.48
C THR A 564 13.14 22.82 -7.15
N LEU A 565 13.46 23.24 -5.92
CA LEU A 565 13.45 24.66 -5.52
C LEU A 565 14.65 25.35 -6.17
N ARG A 566 14.40 26.42 -6.94
CA ARG A 566 15.44 27.09 -7.73
C ARG A 566 15.46 28.60 -7.54
N ALA A 567 16.62 29.20 -7.80
CA ALA A 567 16.82 30.64 -7.83
C ALA A 567 16.38 31.33 -6.52
N ASP A 568 15.57 32.38 -6.61
CA ASP A 568 15.10 33.21 -5.50
C ASP A 568 13.79 32.71 -4.87
N LYS A 569 13.34 31.49 -5.22
CA LYS A 569 12.12 30.90 -4.67
C LYS A 569 12.32 30.43 -3.23
N VAL A 570 11.22 30.47 -2.49
CA VAL A 570 11.14 30.07 -1.08
C VAL A 570 9.97 29.11 -0.93
N PHE A 571 10.25 27.91 -0.41
CA PHE A 571 9.24 26.98 0.08
C PHE A 571 8.83 27.40 1.50
N TYR A 572 7.53 27.40 1.81
CA TYR A 572 7.03 27.81 3.12
C TYR A 572 6.02 26.81 3.67
N ASP A 573 6.42 26.17 4.76
CA ASP A 573 5.55 25.39 5.62
C ASP A 573 4.96 26.31 6.71
N GLU A 574 3.67 26.60 6.61
CA GLU A 574 2.99 27.55 7.50
C GLU A 574 2.68 26.96 8.88
N ALA A 575 2.55 25.64 9.03
CA ALA A 575 2.25 25.04 10.33
C ALA A 575 3.49 24.91 11.21
N ASN A 576 4.60 24.52 10.61
CA ASN A 576 5.90 24.46 11.28
C ASN A 576 6.63 25.81 11.28
N ASN A 577 6.12 26.79 10.52
CA ASN A 577 6.73 28.10 10.31
C ASN A 577 8.18 28.01 9.79
N ILE A 578 8.41 27.08 8.87
CA ILE A 578 9.73 26.82 8.26
C ILE A 578 9.72 27.40 6.84
N LYS A 579 10.72 28.21 6.52
CA LYS A 579 11.00 28.60 5.13
C LYS A 579 12.33 28.04 4.66
N ILE A 580 12.34 27.40 3.50
CA ILE A 580 13.54 26.87 2.87
C ILE A 580 13.79 27.65 1.57
N GLY A 581 15.01 28.12 1.38
CA GLY A 581 15.39 29.06 0.34
C GLY A 581 15.38 30.52 0.82
N PRO A 582 15.84 31.47 -0.01
CA PRO A 582 16.28 31.28 -1.39
C PRO A 582 17.65 30.59 -1.49
N ILE A 583 18.01 30.17 -2.70
CA ILE A 583 19.38 29.73 -2.99
C ILE A 583 20.28 30.96 -3.07
N LEU A 584 21.37 30.92 -2.31
CA LEU A 584 22.35 32.00 -2.17
C LEU A 584 23.53 31.83 -3.13
N ALA A 585 23.97 30.59 -3.34
CA ALA A 585 25.06 30.27 -4.26
C ALA A 585 24.94 28.83 -4.79
N ILE A 586 25.41 28.60 -6.02
CA ILE A 586 25.46 27.28 -6.66
C ILE A 586 26.86 27.09 -7.26
N SER A 587 27.42 25.90 -7.07
CA SER A 587 28.62 25.42 -7.74
C SER A 587 28.39 24.01 -8.31
N PRO A 588 29.31 23.46 -9.12
CA PRO A 588 29.19 22.07 -9.56
C PRO A 588 29.17 21.04 -8.44
N THR A 589 29.71 21.36 -7.25
CA THR A 589 29.90 20.40 -6.15
C THR A 589 29.13 20.77 -4.87
N SER A 590 28.50 21.94 -4.83
CA SER A 590 27.81 22.42 -3.62
C SER A 590 26.73 23.45 -3.93
N ILE A 591 25.77 23.56 -3.01
CA ILE A 591 24.69 24.55 -3.05
C ILE A 591 24.53 25.17 -1.66
N GLN A 592 24.37 26.49 -1.63
CA GLN A 592 24.12 27.25 -0.40
C GLN A 592 22.73 27.87 -0.45
N PHE A 593 21.98 27.75 0.64
CA PHE A 593 20.61 28.23 0.77
C PHE A 593 20.33 28.75 2.18
N HIS A 594 19.31 29.59 2.30
CA HIS A 594 18.84 30.10 3.60
C HIS A 594 17.71 29.20 4.14
N VAL A 595 17.66 29.04 5.46
CA VAL A 595 16.50 28.49 6.16
C VAL A 595 16.08 29.45 7.27
N GLU A 596 14.80 29.81 7.29
CA GLU A 596 14.18 30.62 8.35
C GLU A 596 13.30 29.72 9.21
N MET A 597 13.64 29.61 10.50
CA MET A 597 12.90 28.89 11.54
C MET A 597 12.75 29.84 12.74
N PRO A 598 11.80 30.79 12.70
CA PRO A 598 11.56 31.69 13.81
C PRO A 598 11.03 30.89 15.00
N GLU A 599 11.52 31.19 16.21
CA GLU A 599 10.81 30.81 17.43
C GLU A 599 9.39 31.36 17.34
N THR A 600 8.37 30.50 17.46
CA THR A 600 6.99 30.97 17.55
C THR A 600 6.35 30.50 18.83
N ASP A 601 5.55 31.41 19.41
CA ASP A 601 4.61 31.05 20.46
C ASP A 601 3.52 30.15 19.90
N CYS A 602 2.98 29.26 20.75
CA CYS A 602 1.76 28.54 20.44
C CYS A 602 0.69 29.48 19.88
N THR A 603 0.35 29.30 18.60
CA THR A 603 -0.72 30.03 17.93
C THR A 603 -1.86 29.05 17.64
N ARG A 604 -2.90 29.13 18.47
CA ARG A 604 -4.15 28.38 18.24
C ARG A 604 -4.93 29.01 17.08
N ARG A 605 -5.42 28.20 16.13
CA ARG A 605 -6.15 28.68 14.94
C ARG A 605 -7.49 27.94 14.82
N PRO A 606 -8.51 28.56 14.21
CA PRO A 606 -9.74 27.84 13.89
C PRO A 606 -9.43 26.62 13.01
N PRO A 607 -9.98 25.42 13.31
CA PRO A 607 -9.80 24.26 12.46
C PRO A 607 -10.35 24.54 11.07
N LYS A 608 -9.88 23.75 10.09
CA LYS A 608 -10.44 23.79 8.74
C LYS A 608 -11.08 22.45 8.42
N LEU A 609 -12.23 22.51 7.78
CA LEU A 609 -13.04 21.35 7.46
C LEU A 609 -13.14 21.25 5.95
N TYR A 610 -13.16 20.02 5.46
CA TYR A 610 -13.28 19.73 4.05
C TYR A 610 -14.30 18.63 3.79
N ALA A 611 -15.03 18.80 2.69
CA ALA A 611 -15.87 17.76 2.12
C ALA A 611 -15.00 16.87 1.23
N ASP A 612 -15.27 15.57 1.25
CA ASP A 612 -14.73 14.60 0.31
C ASP A 612 -15.23 14.95 -1.11
N PRO A 613 -14.33 15.32 -2.05
CA PRO A 613 -14.73 15.76 -3.38
C PRO A 613 -15.32 14.64 -4.25
N ASP A 614 -15.00 13.37 -3.96
CA ASP A 614 -15.43 12.21 -4.74
C ASP A 614 -16.72 11.59 -4.19
N TYR A 615 -17.15 12.01 -3.01
CA TYR A 615 -18.39 11.55 -2.42
C TYR A 615 -19.60 12.22 -3.10
N PRO A 616 -20.55 11.46 -3.67
CA PRO A 616 -21.60 12.02 -4.52
C PRO A 616 -22.62 12.90 -3.79
N TYR A 617 -22.62 12.92 -2.45
CA TYR A 617 -23.52 13.68 -1.55
C TYR A 617 -25.01 13.63 -1.95
N THR A 618 -25.42 12.59 -2.70
CA THR A 618 -26.77 12.34 -3.18
C THR A 618 -27.31 11.08 -2.50
N TYR A 619 -28.49 11.17 -1.90
CA TYR A 619 -29.08 10.11 -1.09
C TYR A 619 -30.52 9.80 -1.52
N SER A 620 -30.88 8.51 -1.53
CA SER A 620 -32.26 8.08 -1.78
C SER A 620 -32.86 7.38 -0.57
N PRO A 621 -33.90 7.94 0.08
CA PRO A 621 -34.46 7.43 1.32
C PRO A 621 -35.19 6.08 1.18
N TYR A 622 -35.42 5.60 -0.05
CA TYR A 622 -36.11 4.33 -0.33
C TYR A 622 -35.19 3.10 -0.35
N TYR A 623 -33.87 3.27 -0.41
CA TYR A 623 -32.92 2.14 -0.54
C TYR A 623 -32.25 1.72 0.78
N GLU A 624 -32.20 2.58 1.78
CA GLU A 624 -31.45 2.33 3.03
C GLU A 624 -32.31 1.85 4.22
N GLY A 625 -33.63 1.77 4.04
CA GLY A 625 -34.58 1.33 5.07
C GLY A 625 -34.93 -0.15 4.99
N GLY A 626 -34.20 -1.03 5.68
CA GLY A 626 -34.78 -2.29 6.14
C GLY A 626 -35.97 -1.99 7.07
N GLU A 627 -37.04 -2.80 7.00
CA GLU A 627 -38.26 -2.61 7.79
C GLU A 627 -37.94 -2.37 9.29
N GLY A 628 -38.01 -1.11 9.74
CA GLY A 628 -37.92 -0.71 11.14
C GLY A 628 -36.69 0.09 11.59
N GLY A 629 -35.73 0.41 10.72
CA GLY A 629 -34.63 1.34 11.00
C GLY A 629 -34.84 2.69 10.33
N GLY A 630 -34.60 3.82 11.02
CA GLY A 630 -34.59 5.14 10.39
C GLY A 630 -33.50 5.25 9.31
N ALA A 631 -33.69 6.11 8.31
CA ALA A 631 -32.68 6.35 7.28
C ALA A 631 -31.56 7.24 7.83
N PHE A 632 -30.30 6.83 7.65
CA PHE A 632 -29.12 7.55 8.14
C PHE A 632 -28.26 8.04 6.98
N ILE A 633 -27.90 9.31 7.00
CA ILE A 633 -26.92 9.90 6.09
C ILE A 633 -25.56 9.86 6.78
N SER A 634 -24.57 9.20 6.19
CA SER A 634 -23.18 9.26 6.65
C SER A 634 -22.35 10.15 5.71
N LEU A 635 -21.79 11.25 6.22
CA LEU A 635 -20.95 12.18 5.47
C LEU A 635 -19.48 11.97 5.84
N PRO A 636 -18.61 11.57 4.91
CA PRO A 636 -17.17 11.69 5.10
C PRO A 636 -16.78 13.17 5.09
N ILE A 637 -15.99 13.56 6.08
CA ILE A 637 -15.34 14.87 6.16
C ILE A 637 -13.90 14.73 6.65
N THR A 638 -13.05 15.67 6.25
CA THR A 638 -11.71 15.81 6.80
C THR A 638 -11.66 17.03 7.70
N ILE A 639 -11.04 16.91 8.87
CA ILE A 639 -10.74 18.03 9.76
C ILE A 639 -9.23 18.23 9.88
N VAL A 640 -8.78 19.48 9.76
CA VAL A 640 -7.38 19.87 9.92
C VAL A 640 -7.21 20.69 11.19
N ASN A 641 -6.36 20.20 12.09
CA ASN A 641 -5.90 20.98 13.23
C ASN A 641 -4.87 22.01 12.76
N ARG A 642 -5.27 23.28 12.77
CA ARG A 642 -4.42 24.38 12.30
C ARG A 642 -3.59 25.04 13.39
N ASP A 643 -3.61 24.50 14.61
CA ASP A 643 -2.71 24.95 15.66
C ASP A 643 -1.26 24.76 15.20
N THR A 644 -0.38 25.70 15.55
CA THR A 644 1.06 25.54 15.31
C THR A 644 1.62 24.44 16.19
N VAL A 645 2.64 23.71 15.74
CA VAL A 645 3.27 22.61 16.50
C VAL A 645 3.70 22.99 17.93
N PHE A 646 4.07 24.26 18.17
CA PHE A 646 4.40 24.80 19.49
C PHE A 646 3.26 24.79 20.53
N CYS A 647 2.06 24.40 20.14
CA CYS A 647 0.91 24.27 21.03
C CYS A 647 0.85 22.98 21.85
N GLY A 648 1.79 22.05 21.63
CA GLY A 648 1.84 20.73 22.27
C GLY A 648 0.82 19.74 21.71
N ASP A 649 0.54 18.71 22.51
CA ASP A 649 -0.33 17.54 22.26
C ASP A 649 -1.60 17.78 21.41
N SER A 650 -2.07 16.67 20.84
CA SER A 650 -3.32 16.50 20.11
C SER A 650 -4.51 17.26 20.72
N SER A 651 -5.20 18.03 19.89
CA SER A 651 -6.42 18.75 20.27
C SER A 651 -7.64 17.89 20.00
N SER A 652 -8.64 17.94 20.88
CA SER A 652 -9.94 17.33 20.61
C SER A 652 -10.89 18.33 19.97
N PHE A 653 -11.80 17.82 19.14
CA PHE A 653 -12.75 18.61 18.39
C PHE A 653 -14.19 18.20 18.72
N GLU A 654 -15.02 19.20 19.01
CA GLU A 654 -16.46 19.04 19.17
C GLU A 654 -17.18 19.56 17.93
N TYR A 655 -18.16 18.81 17.47
CA TYR A 655 -18.86 19.11 16.23
C TYR A 655 -20.33 19.43 16.49
N SER A 656 -20.90 20.30 15.67
CA SER A 656 -22.30 20.68 15.75
C SER A 656 -22.84 21.11 14.38
N LEU A 657 -24.16 21.14 14.25
CA LEU A 657 -24.85 21.68 13.09
C LEU A 657 -25.43 23.05 13.42
N LEU A 658 -25.33 24.00 12.50
CA LEU A 658 -25.90 25.35 12.67
C LEU A 658 -27.38 25.43 12.29
N GLU A 659 -27.90 24.57 11.39
CA GLU A 659 -29.32 24.29 10.98
C GLU A 659 -29.32 23.71 9.53
N PRO A 660 -30.29 22.86 9.06
CA PRO A 660 -31.77 22.94 9.24
C PRO A 660 -32.43 21.78 10.04
N PRO A 661 -33.71 21.94 10.46
CA PRO A 661 -34.43 21.10 11.44
C PRO A 661 -34.89 19.70 10.95
N VAL A 662 -34.38 19.21 9.82
CA VAL A 662 -34.85 17.93 9.23
C VAL A 662 -34.01 16.72 9.67
N PHE A 663 -32.92 16.97 10.39
CA PHE A 663 -32.00 15.95 10.90
C PHE A 663 -32.06 15.94 12.43
N ASP A 664 -32.64 14.89 12.99
CA ASP A 664 -33.01 14.84 14.43
C ASP A 664 -31.90 14.27 15.32
N TYR A 665 -30.98 13.49 14.76
CA TYR A 665 -29.94 12.80 15.54
C TYR A 665 -28.60 12.84 14.82
N LEU A 666 -27.59 13.37 15.49
CA LEU A 666 -26.21 13.35 15.06
C LEU A 666 -25.44 12.37 15.94
N SER A 667 -24.98 11.27 15.35
CA SER A 667 -24.00 10.38 15.98
C SER A 667 -22.65 10.57 15.33
N PHE A 668 -21.64 10.67 16.18
CA PHE A 668 -20.25 10.80 15.78
C PHE A 668 -19.52 9.49 16.03
N GLY A 669 -18.78 9.03 15.03
CA GLY A 669 -17.76 8.01 15.22
C GLY A 669 -16.42 8.68 15.51
N GLY A 670 -16.10 8.91 16.78
CA GLY A 670 -14.72 9.28 17.19
C GLY A 670 -14.63 10.47 18.16
N TYR A 671 -13.72 10.35 19.13
CA TYR A 671 -13.03 11.48 19.73
C TYR A 671 -11.72 11.61 18.96
N SER A 672 -11.63 12.49 17.95
CA SER A 672 -10.38 12.70 17.23
C SER A 672 -9.47 13.60 18.06
N LEU A 673 -8.48 12.98 18.70
CA LEU A 673 -7.29 13.69 19.16
C LEU A 673 -6.44 13.90 17.90
N ILE A 674 -6.35 15.14 17.43
CA ILE A 674 -5.58 15.47 16.22
C ILE A 674 -4.39 16.32 16.63
N ARG A 675 -3.18 15.83 16.35
CA ARG A 675 -1.93 16.56 16.56
C ARG A 675 -1.97 17.92 15.85
N SER A 676 -1.35 18.92 16.46
CA SER A 676 -1.14 20.23 15.80
C SER A 676 -0.47 20.00 14.45
N ASP A 677 -0.99 20.58 13.37
CA ASP A 677 -0.58 20.40 11.96
C ASP A 677 -1.05 19.13 11.22
N HIS A 678 -1.74 18.22 11.91
CA HIS A 678 -2.30 17.01 11.29
C HIS A 678 -3.78 17.19 10.91
N TYR A 679 -4.26 16.22 10.13
CA TYR A 679 -5.66 16.06 9.79
C TYR A 679 -6.17 14.69 10.21
N ASP A 680 -7.48 14.55 10.29
CA ASP A 680 -8.15 13.27 10.52
C ASP A 680 -9.40 13.19 9.64
N ASP A 681 -9.64 12.00 9.10
CA ASP A 681 -10.81 11.67 8.30
C ASP A 681 -11.87 11.03 9.20
N THR A 682 -13.08 11.59 9.20
CA THR A 682 -14.15 11.14 10.08
C THR A 682 -15.48 11.09 9.34
N TYR A 683 -16.40 10.29 9.87
CA TYR A 683 -17.77 10.23 9.41
C TYR A 683 -18.71 10.96 10.35
N LEU A 684 -19.60 11.76 9.77
CA LEU A 684 -20.73 12.37 10.45
C LEU A 684 -22.01 11.66 10.06
N SER A 685 -22.69 11.03 11.01
CA SER A 685 -23.94 10.32 10.72
C SER A 685 -25.15 11.08 11.26
N PHE A 686 -26.13 11.31 10.39
CA PHE A 686 -27.37 12.03 10.66
C PHE A 686 -28.57 11.10 10.44
N SER A 687 -29.53 11.07 11.35
CA SER A 687 -30.84 10.48 11.06
C SER A 687 -31.68 11.48 10.28
N LEU A 688 -32.27 11.04 9.18
CA LEU A 688 -33.48 11.65 8.64
C LEU A 688 -34.57 11.45 9.70
N GLY A 689 -35.25 12.51 10.14
CA GLY A 689 -36.33 12.41 11.14
C GLY A 689 -37.50 11.52 10.69
N GLU A 690 -38.60 11.52 11.45
CA GLU A 690 -39.81 10.76 11.04
C GLU A 690 -40.42 11.26 9.72
N ASP A 691 -40.16 12.52 9.35
CA ASP A 691 -40.59 13.13 8.09
C ASP A 691 -39.43 13.11 7.08
N ILE A 692 -39.48 12.17 6.13
CA ILE A 692 -38.53 12.11 5.01
C ILE A 692 -38.62 13.42 4.20
N PRO A 693 -37.49 14.12 3.95
CA PRO A 693 -37.48 15.35 3.16
C PRO A 693 -37.96 15.09 1.71
N GLU A 694 -38.60 16.08 1.08
CA GLU A 694 -38.90 16.04 -0.35
C GLU A 694 -37.61 16.07 -1.20
N ASP A 695 -37.66 15.60 -2.44
CA ASP A 695 -36.51 15.69 -3.35
C ASP A 695 -36.02 17.15 -3.46
N GLY A 696 -34.71 17.36 -3.29
CA GLY A 696 -34.16 18.70 -3.23
C GLY A 696 -32.72 18.79 -2.75
N VAL A 697 -32.21 20.01 -2.70
CA VAL A 697 -30.86 20.31 -2.20
C VAL A 697 -30.95 20.97 -0.84
N TYR A 698 -30.37 20.31 0.16
CA TYR A 698 -30.36 20.69 1.56
C TYR A 698 -28.94 21.08 1.98
N PRO A 699 -28.63 22.38 2.15
CA PRO A 699 -27.34 22.78 2.68
C PRO A 699 -27.24 22.42 4.15
N ILE A 700 -26.18 21.72 4.54
CA ILE A 700 -25.82 21.47 5.93
C ILE A 700 -24.59 22.29 6.29
N THR A 701 -24.68 23.06 7.37
CA THR A 701 -23.55 23.80 7.94
C THR A 701 -23.00 23.04 9.15
N ILE A 702 -21.82 22.46 9.00
CA ILE A 702 -21.06 21.76 10.03
C ILE A 702 -20.11 22.76 10.70
N VAL A 703 -20.08 22.76 12.02
CA VAL A 703 -19.14 23.52 12.84
C VAL A 703 -18.28 22.55 13.63
N ALA A 704 -16.96 22.64 13.50
CA ALA A 704 -16.02 21.96 14.39
C ALA A 704 -15.33 22.98 15.28
N THR A 705 -15.34 22.73 16.58
CA THR A 705 -14.77 23.59 17.61
C THR A 705 -13.63 22.85 18.28
N ASN A 706 -12.43 23.42 18.23
CA ASN A 706 -11.32 22.94 19.02
C ASN A 706 -11.66 23.15 20.51
N THR A 707 -11.76 22.06 21.28
CA THR A 707 -12.20 22.13 22.69
C THR A 707 -11.18 22.83 23.60
N THR A 708 -9.92 22.87 23.18
CA THR A 708 -8.82 23.49 23.92
C THR A 708 -8.82 25.01 23.72
N SER A 709 -8.97 25.48 22.48
CA SER A 709 -8.92 26.91 22.16
C SER A 709 -10.28 27.60 22.10
N GLY A 710 -11.37 26.84 21.92
CA GLY A 710 -12.71 27.36 21.68
C GLY A 710 -12.90 27.99 20.29
N LEU A 711 -11.91 27.86 19.39
CA LEU A 711 -12.00 28.38 18.02
C LEU A 711 -12.73 27.38 17.12
N SER A 712 -13.59 27.90 16.24
CA SER A 712 -14.44 27.07 15.39
C SER A 712 -14.19 27.27 13.90
N GLY A 713 -14.09 26.17 13.18
CA GLY A 713 -14.16 26.08 11.72
C GLY A 713 -15.57 25.77 11.26
N VAL A 714 -15.90 26.13 10.02
CA VAL A 714 -17.20 25.89 9.42
C VAL A 714 -17.04 25.29 8.03
N LEU A 715 -17.88 24.30 7.69
CA LEU A 715 -18.03 23.71 6.36
C LEU A 715 -19.50 23.68 5.97
N GLU A 716 -19.79 24.08 4.73
CA GLU A 716 -21.13 23.98 4.14
C GLU A 716 -21.12 22.92 3.04
N ILE A 717 -21.99 21.92 3.15
CA ILE A 717 -22.13 20.83 2.17
C ILE A 717 -23.55 20.83 1.62
N PRO A 718 -23.75 20.85 0.29
CA PRO A 718 -25.07 20.66 -0.31
C PRO A 718 -25.39 19.16 -0.39
N ILE A 719 -26.39 18.71 0.37
CA ILE A 719 -26.90 17.33 0.26
C ILE A 719 -28.05 17.28 -0.73
N VAL A 720 -27.99 16.38 -1.70
CA VAL A 720 -29.07 16.15 -2.66
C VAL A 720 -29.89 14.94 -2.20
N ILE A 721 -31.21 15.09 -2.13
CA ILE A 721 -32.15 14.00 -1.84
C ILE A 721 -32.94 13.73 -3.12
N GLU A 722 -32.94 12.47 -3.59
CA GLU A 722 -33.59 12.00 -4.82
C GLU A 722 -34.44 10.73 -4.67
#